data_AF-A0A8H6N5G7-F1
#
_entry.id   AF-A0A8H6N5G7-F1
#
_cell.length_a   1.000
_cell.length_b   1.000
_cell.length_c   1.000
_cell.angle_alpha   90.00
_cell.angle_beta   90.00
_cell.angle_gamma   90.00
#
_symmetry.space_group_name_H-M   'P 1'
#
loop_
_entity.id
_entity.type
_entity.pdbx_description
1 polymer ?
#
loop_
_entity_poly.entity_id
_entity_poly.type
_entity_poly.pdbx_seq_one_letter_code
_entity_poly.pdbx_strand_id
1 'polypeptide(L)'
;MARTKQTARKSLTYRSDDQPLDEEDQQEINGAITEEDKKRREELEKAPMQVELKHLEKRWTKKGHGYITEPKEDEDVPEQKTNWYEKYALCITRTYDGRNEYVCTTSLEVNSPALKEILKDVIGGNYPGQSYLTADISVNFPARSLYHYQHDLAEAGKNLDPDSDGARHLFLLLSFINEQFGDTIKNVTNLLGEGLINYEHLWTIFRPGCLVYATRLSQARVYKLKSYDYVCGMAPGLRLGVEYVDFDGDEFGTRVEYVTIPQFGGAVEVASLNAMPLENHPRPDAVVDLLTERGRRWEALAGQNFVEYKGVALDSRCRRYNIDGRVMVDAQTHHRILADYAFNVSPFPKTAGQKRKQASDSDEMDLVPKETAEFPPLTDEQRLLASPMVRGFSFTEKKFFDFFVDKISPIEWNTKCFEQLVLPESQKELVQALVAEHTARTTDPNASAFDDIVKGKGRGLILVLHGPPGVGKTLTAECVAEFSRRPLYIVSSGDLGTEAETLDDKLGKALDLASTWKAVLLIDEADVFLERRSLHDMQRNSLVSIFLRTLEYYSGILFMTTNRVRTFDDAFKSRIHVPLKYDDLPKESRLKVWQNFLASVEGGVDIDEDGLDRLAEGKLNGRQIKNVVRTARSLAAHKKRRLDCEQLQQVVDIQMTFERELDEVTGDIDVVER
;
A
#
# COMPACT_ATOMS: atom_id res chain seq x y z
N MET A 1 17.45 45.86 -21.43
CA MET A 1 18.74 45.58 -20.76
C MET A 1 18.68 46.06 -19.33
N ALA A 2 18.52 45.14 -18.37
CA ALA A 2 18.79 45.39 -16.96
C ALA A 2 19.51 44.13 -16.46
N ARG A 3 20.83 44.24 -16.25
CA ARG A 3 21.70 43.16 -15.78
C ARG A 3 21.52 43.03 -14.27
N THR A 4 20.79 42.00 -13.84
CA THR A 4 20.78 41.57 -12.43
C THR A 4 22.11 40.89 -12.13
N LYS A 5 22.98 41.56 -11.36
CA LYS A 5 24.21 40.95 -10.84
C LYS A 5 23.81 39.90 -9.79
N GLN A 6 23.92 38.63 -10.14
CA GLN A 6 23.98 37.53 -9.17
C GLN A 6 25.32 37.65 -8.42
N THR A 7 25.27 38.10 -7.19
CA THR A 7 26.40 38.00 -6.25
C THR A 7 26.46 36.56 -5.79
N ALA A 8 27.42 35.79 -6.31
CA ALA A 8 27.73 34.45 -5.83
C ALA A 8 28.10 34.53 -4.34
N ARG A 9 27.29 33.91 -3.47
CA ARG A 9 27.71 33.58 -2.09
C ARG A 9 28.87 32.59 -2.22
N LYS A 10 30.09 33.04 -1.96
CA LYS A 10 31.23 32.15 -1.70
C LYS A 10 30.84 31.25 -0.51
N SER A 11 30.76 29.95 -0.76
CA SER A 11 30.70 28.94 0.30
C SER A 11 31.99 29.01 1.11
N LEU A 12 31.91 29.49 2.35
CA LEU A 12 32.94 29.27 3.36
C LEU A 12 32.91 27.79 3.72
N THR A 13 33.82 27.01 3.14
CA THR A 13 34.13 25.67 3.62
C THR A 13 34.84 25.81 4.97
N TYR A 14 34.14 25.43 6.03
CA TYR A 14 34.67 25.34 7.39
C TYR A 14 35.73 24.23 7.47
N ARG A 15 36.92 24.57 7.99
CA ARG A 15 37.99 23.61 8.30
C ARG A 15 37.68 22.92 9.64
N SER A 16 38.13 21.68 9.78
CA SER A 16 37.99 20.83 10.97
C SER A 16 38.58 21.47 12.24
N ASP A 17 37.85 21.35 13.35
CA ASP A 17 38.03 21.98 14.68
C ASP A 17 39.37 21.71 15.43
N ASP A 18 40.36 21.02 14.84
CA ASP A 18 41.51 20.45 15.57
C ASP A 18 42.88 21.10 15.28
N GLN A 19 42.94 22.31 14.69
CA GLN A 19 44.21 23.02 14.53
C GLN A 19 44.46 24.00 15.68
N PRO A 20 45.64 23.99 16.32
CA PRO A 20 45.97 24.94 17.38
C PRO A 20 45.91 26.38 16.83
N LEU A 21 45.24 27.27 17.56
CA LEU A 21 45.09 28.69 17.23
C LEU A 21 46.46 29.32 16.96
N ASP A 22 46.61 30.07 15.86
CA ASP A 22 47.86 30.77 15.53
C ASP A 22 48.10 32.01 16.42
N GLU A 23 49.32 32.54 16.47
CA GLU A 23 49.68 33.66 17.38
C GLU A 23 48.82 34.92 17.16
N GLU A 24 48.30 35.13 15.96
CA GLU A 24 47.41 36.25 15.64
C GLU A 24 45.97 35.99 16.12
N ASP A 25 45.45 34.76 16.01
CA ASP A 25 44.18 34.38 16.63
C ASP A 25 44.29 34.45 18.17
N GLN A 26 45.43 34.05 18.74
CA GLN A 26 45.70 34.19 20.17
C GLN A 26 45.73 35.66 20.60
N GLN A 27 46.29 36.57 19.81
CA GLN A 27 46.26 38.02 20.07
C GLN A 27 44.88 38.65 19.91
N GLU A 28 44.06 38.16 18.97
CA GLU A 28 42.68 38.63 18.78
C GLU A 28 41.73 38.15 19.89
N ILE A 29 42.02 36.97 20.44
CA ILE A 29 41.35 36.40 21.61
C ILE A 29 41.83 37.11 22.89
N ASN A 30 43.14 37.32 23.08
CA ASN A 30 43.70 37.87 24.32
C ASN A 30 43.37 39.37 24.54
N GLY A 31 42.35 39.64 25.37
CA GLY A 31 42.31 40.81 26.25
C GLY A 31 43.34 40.67 27.38
N ALA A 32 43.70 41.74 28.09
CA ALA A 32 44.77 41.73 29.09
C ALA A 32 44.41 40.91 30.35
N ILE A 33 44.57 39.58 30.25
CA ILE A 33 44.30 38.61 31.33
C ILE A 33 45.03 39.04 32.62
N THR A 34 44.29 39.19 33.71
CA THR A 34 44.89 39.43 35.03
C THR A 34 45.57 38.15 35.56
N GLU A 35 46.64 38.29 36.33
CA GLU A 35 47.32 37.14 36.96
C GLU A 35 46.41 36.38 37.95
N GLU A 36 45.34 37.01 38.45
CA GLU A 36 44.32 36.36 39.29
C GLU A 36 43.46 35.36 38.51
N ASP A 37 43.11 35.65 37.26
CA ASP A 37 42.31 34.75 36.42
C ASP A 37 43.08 33.50 36.00
N LYS A 38 44.39 33.64 35.73
CA LYS A 38 45.27 32.50 35.48
C LYS A 38 45.35 31.58 36.70
N LYS A 39 45.51 32.17 37.89
CA LYS A 39 45.62 31.42 39.14
C LYS A 39 44.33 30.69 39.51
N ARG A 40 43.17 31.34 39.36
CA ARG A 40 41.84 30.73 39.57
C ARG A 40 41.60 29.55 38.63
N ARG A 41 42.10 29.61 37.40
CA ARG A 41 41.99 28.52 36.40
C ARG A 41 42.96 27.38 36.67
N GLU A 42 44.20 27.65 37.07
CA GLU A 42 45.14 26.61 37.53
C GLU A 42 44.64 25.87 38.78
N GLU A 43 43.89 26.54 39.65
CA GLU A 43 43.23 25.93 40.82
C GLU A 43 42.04 25.05 40.40
N LEU A 44 41.24 25.48 39.41
CA LEU A 44 40.13 24.70 38.83
C LEU A 44 40.63 23.45 38.08
N GLU A 45 41.77 23.51 37.41
CA GLU A 45 42.38 22.36 36.73
C GLU A 45 42.75 21.23 37.70
N LYS A 46 43.15 21.60 38.93
CA LYS A 46 43.52 20.69 40.02
C LYS A 46 42.32 20.22 40.86
N ALA A 47 41.13 20.81 40.68
CA ALA A 47 39.94 20.49 41.46
C ALA A 47 39.22 19.22 40.95
N PRO A 48 38.53 18.48 41.85
CA PRO A 48 37.55 17.46 41.43
C PRO A 48 36.38 18.11 40.66
N MET A 49 35.63 17.30 39.92
CA MET A 49 34.49 17.76 39.13
C MET A 49 33.49 18.53 40.01
N GLN A 50 33.10 19.72 39.56
CA GLN A 50 32.18 20.60 40.29
C GLN A 50 30.73 20.27 39.93
N VAL A 51 29.90 20.09 40.96
CA VAL A 51 28.45 19.83 40.86
C VAL A 51 27.71 21.16 40.60
N GLU A 52 28.08 21.84 39.52
CA GLU A 52 27.52 23.14 39.17
C GLU A 52 27.13 23.19 37.69
N LEU A 53 26.12 24.00 37.39
CA LEU A 53 25.69 24.30 36.03
C LEU A 53 26.36 25.60 35.58
N LYS A 54 27.14 25.54 34.50
CA LYS A 54 27.88 26.67 33.96
C LYS A 54 27.22 27.19 32.67
N HIS A 55 27.15 28.51 32.50
CA HIS A 55 26.74 29.13 31.24
C HIS A 55 27.97 29.52 30.42
N LEU A 56 27.96 29.20 29.12
CA LEU A 56 29.06 29.40 28.19
C LEU A 56 28.54 29.98 26.86
N GLU A 57 29.40 30.68 26.14
CA GLU A 57 29.18 31.19 24.78
C GLU A 57 30.26 30.65 23.84
N LYS A 58 29.87 30.05 22.72
CA LYS A 58 30.77 29.68 21.62
C LYS A 58 30.75 30.77 20.56
N ARG A 59 31.90 31.42 20.34
CA ARG A 59 32.10 32.56 19.43
C ARG A 59 33.18 32.25 18.39
N TRP A 60 33.26 33.05 17.34
CA TRP A 60 34.18 32.86 16.21
C TRP A 60 35.20 34.00 16.10
N THR A 61 36.46 33.70 15.81
CA THR A 61 37.48 34.72 15.47
C THR A 61 37.28 35.27 14.06
N LYS A 62 37.97 36.35 13.66
CA LYS A 62 37.87 36.89 12.29
C LYS A 62 38.40 35.91 11.22
N LYS A 63 39.25 34.96 11.62
CA LYS A 63 39.73 33.85 10.78
C LYS A 63 38.77 32.65 10.74
N GLY A 64 37.71 32.67 11.54
CA GLY A 64 36.68 31.64 11.56
C GLY A 64 36.98 30.45 12.47
N HIS A 65 37.84 30.61 13.48
CA HIS A 65 38.07 29.59 14.50
C HIS A 65 37.11 29.78 15.68
N GLY A 66 36.51 28.69 16.17
CA GLY A 66 35.57 28.73 17.29
C GLY A 66 36.28 28.70 18.64
N TYR A 67 35.88 29.55 19.59
CA TYR A 67 36.36 29.53 20.98
C TYR A 67 35.18 29.61 21.96
N ILE A 68 35.37 29.13 23.19
CA ILE A 68 34.36 29.09 24.26
C ILE A 68 34.75 30.09 25.35
N THR A 69 33.81 30.94 25.75
CA THR A 69 33.97 31.97 26.78
C THR A 69 32.77 32.00 27.72
N GLU A 70 32.91 32.59 28.91
CA GLU A 70 31.76 32.92 29.77
C GLU A 70 30.95 34.08 29.14
N PRO A 71 29.62 34.19 29.41
CA PRO A 71 28.80 35.31 28.99
C PRO A 71 29.39 36.62 29.52
N LYS A 72 29.72 37.58 28.64
CA LYS A 72 30.44 38.80 29.03
C LYS A 72 29.63 39.70 29.97
N GLU A 73 30.10 39.86 31.21
CA GLU A 73 30.28 41.18 31.84
C GLU A 73 31.76 41.60 31.94
N ASP A 74 32.73 40.70 31.72
CA ASP A 74 34.18 40.99 31.79
C ASP A 74 34.88 40.83 30.42
N GLU A 75 35.86 41.72 30.16
CA GLU A 75 36.53 41.92 28.87
C GLU A 75 37.64 40.90 28.52
N ASP A 76 37.91 39.89 29.34
CA ASP A 76 39.09 39.05 29.15
C ASP A 76 38.78 37.65 28.57
N VAL A 77 39.27 37.40 27.35
CA VAL A 77 39.22 36.08 26.70
C VAL A 77 40.67 35.52 26.66
N PRO A 78 40.95 34.28 27.10
CA PRO A 78 42.32 33.77 27.22
C PRO A 78 42.74 32.71 26.19
N GLU A 79 44.07 32.58 26.02
CA GLU A 79 44.79 31.50 25.31
C GLU A 79 44.27 30.10 25.68
N GLN A 80 43.63 29.42 24.71
CA GLN A 80 43.09 28.07 24.89
C GLN A 80 44.20 27.02 24.72
N LYS A 81 44.82 26.60 25.84
CA LYS A 81 45.62 25.37 25.88
C LYS A 81 44.93 24.19 26.58
N THR A 82 43.84 24.39 27.31
CA THR A 82 43.13 23.29 28.02
C THR A 82 41.64 23.59 28.23
N ASN A 83 40.79 22.57 28.06
CA ASN A 83 39.32 22.63 28.18
C ASN A 83 38.87 22.72 29.65
N TRP A 84 39.03 23.89 30.28
CA TRP A 84 38.67 24.13 31.69
C TRP A 84 37.19 23.85 32.03
N TYR A 85 36.29 23.92 31.04
CA TYR A 85 34.85 23.74 31.20
C TYR A 85 34.43 22.26 31.34
N GLU A 86 35.29 21.29 31.02
CA GLU A 86 35.04 19.85 31.23
C GLU A 86 34.96 19.47 32.72
N LYS A 87 35.39 20.37 33.61
CA LYS A 87 35.36 20.18 35.07
C LYS A 87 34.00 20.46 35.72
N TYR A 88 33.07 21.08 34.99
CA TYR A 88 31.70 21.29 35.47
C TYR A 88 30.82 20.14 35.00
N ALA A 89 29.91 19.67 35.85
CA ALA A 89 29.05 18.54 35.53
C ALA A 89 28.10 18.82 34.34
N LEU A 90 27.57 20.05 34.24
CA LEU A 90 26.64 20.50 33.19
C LEU A 90 27.04 21.88 32.66
N CYS A 91 27.05 22.04 31.34
CA CYS A 91 27.36 23.31 30.68
C CYS A 91 26.26 23.69 29.67
N ILE A 92 25.72 24.90 29.75
CA ILE A 92 24.81 25.44 28.73
C ILE A 92 25.63 26.32 27.79
N THR A 93 25.81 25.88 26.56
CA THR A 93 26.59 26.58 25.54
C THR A 93 25.67 27.27 24.53
N ARG A 94 25.76 28.61 24.43
CA ARG A 94 25.12 29.41 23.37
C ARG A 94 26.11 29.59 22.22
N THR A 95 25.85 29.00 21.07
CA THR A 95 26.69 29.14 19.89
C THR A 95 26.21 30.30 19.04
N TYR A 96 27.09 31.25 18.76
CA TYR A 96 26.82 32.40 17.91
C TYR A 96 27.14 32.12 16.43
N ASP A 97 26.58 32.94 15.54
CA ASP A 97 26.94 32.94 14.12
C ASP A 97 28.39 33.39 13.90
N GLY A 98 28.94 33.17 12.71
CA GLY A 98 30.32 33.54 12.39
C GLY A 98 30.64 35.04 12.48
N ARG A 99 29.63 35.89 12.74
CA ARG A 99 29.76 37.33 13.01
C ARG A 99 29.62 37.68 14.49
N ASN A 100 29.31 36.71 15.34
CA ASN A 100 29.01 36.85 16.75
C ASN A 100 27.85 37.82 17.05
N GLU A 101 26.91 37.98 16.13
CA GLU A 101 25.76 38.88 16.25
C GLU A 101 24.51 38.16 16.77
N TYR A 102 24.29 36.91 16.33
CA TYR A 102 23.07 36.17 16.66
C TYR A 102 23.40 34.78 17.21
N VAL A 103 22.68 34.38 18.27
CA VAL A 103 22.73 33.00 18.78
C VAL A 103 22.07 32.09 17.76
N CYS A 104 22.86 31.17 17.21
CA CYS A 104 22.42 30.17 16.25
C CYS A 104 21.80 28.96 16.94
N THR A 105 22.44 28.47 17.99
CA THR A 105 21.99 27.28 18.74
C THR A 105 22.31 27.42 20.21
N THR A 106 21.49 26.81 21.06
CA THR A 106 21.81 26.63 22.48
C THR A 106 21.76 25.13 22.75
N SER A 107 22.75 24.60 23.44
CA SER A 107 22.86 23.18 23.78
C SER A 107 23.30 22.99 25.23
N LEU A 108 22.83 21.90 25.85
CA LEU A 108 23.28 21.44 27.16
C LEU A 108 24.31 20.33 26.95
N GLU A 109 25.55 20.60 27.31
CA GLU A 109 26.65 19.65 27.33
C GLU A 109 26.72 18.95 28.70
N VAL A 110 26.75 17.62 28.68
CA VAL A 110 26.88 16.80 29.86
C VAL A 110 28.31 16.29 29.93
N ASN A 111 29.10 16.75 30.90
CA ASN A 111 30.52 16.36 31.02
C ASN A 111 30.74 15.26 32.06
N SER A 112 29.82 15.12 33.02
CA SER A 112 29.92 14.11 34.09
C SER A 112 29.89 12.67 33.56
N PRO A 113 30.95 11.84 33.76
CA PRO A 113 30.98 10.46 33.29
C PRO A 113 29.88 9.58 33.89
N ALA A 114 29.59 9.75 35.18
CA ALA A 114 28.52 9.01 35.85
C ALA A 114 27.14 9.36 35.27
N LEU A 115 26.91 10.64 34.95
CA LEU A 115 25.66 11.09 34.34
C LEU A 115 25.52 10.62 32.89
N LYS A 116 26.63 10.56 32.14
CA LYS A 116 26.66 10.01 30.77
C LYS A 116 26.21 8.56 30.75
N GLU A 117 26.70 7.71 31.67
CA GLU A 117 26.27 6.30 31.76
C GLU A 117 24.79 6.16 32.14
N ILE A 118 24.28 6.98 33.07
CA ILE A 118 22.86 6.97 33.44
C ILE A 118 21.98 7.38 32.24
N LEU A 119 22.33 8.46 31.54
CA LEU A 119 21.59 8.93 30.36
C LEU A 119 21.64 7.90 29.22
N LYS A 120 22.77 7.20 29.10
CA LYS A 120 22.95 6.13 28.12
C LYS A 120 22.09 4.91 28.43
N ASP A 121 21.93 4.55 29.69
CA ASP A 121 21.07 3.43 30.11
C ASP A 121 19.58 3.78 29.96
N VAL A 122 19.18 4.99 30.39
CA VAL A 122 17.76 5.41 30.41
C VAL A 122 17.26 5.86 29.03
N ILE A 123 18.06 6.64 28.28
CA ILE A 123 17.64 7.29 27.03
C ILE A 123 18.35 6.71 25.79
N GLY A 124 19.62 6.30 25.94
CA GLY A 124 20.53 5.65 24.98
C GLY A 124 20.11 5.56 23.52
N GLY A 125 19.17 4.66 23.22
CA GLY A 125 18.69 4.36 21.85
C GLY A 125 17.22 4.71 21.58
N ASN A 126 16.50 5.26 22.56
CA ASN A 126 15.05 5.37 22.53
C ASN A 126 14.55 6.75 22.07
N TYR A 127 15.44 7.74 21.92
CA TYR A 127 15.08 9.07 21.42
C TYR A 127 15.75 9.36 20.06
N PRO A 128 14.96 9.48 18.97
CA PRO A 128 15.53 9.71 17.64
C PRO A 128 16.05 11.14 17.48
N GLY A 129 17.12 11.29 16.70
CA GLY A 129 17.76 12.58 16.41
C GLY A 129 18.70 13.09 17.52
N GLN A 130 18.71 12.46 18.71
CA GLN A 130 19.61 12.79 19.80
C GLN A 130 20.40 11.55 20.23
N SER A 131 21.72 11.57 20.07
CA SER A 131 22.58 10.49 20.56
C SER A 131 22.93 10.69 22.02
N TYR A 132 22.78 9.64 22.82
CA TYR A 132 23.29 9.53 24.19
C TYR A 132 24.35 8.40 24.30
N LEU A 133 24.72 7.79 23.17
CA LEU A 133 25.67 6.67 23.10
C LEU A 133 27.12 7.13 22.84
N THR A 134 27.29 8.39 22.45
CA THR A 134 28.58 9.00 22.15
C THR A 134 29.33 9.40 23.41
N ALA A 135 30.66 9.50 23.31
CA ALA A 135 31.50 9.96 24.42
C ALA A 135 31.10 11.37 24.88
N ASP A 136 30.69 12.22 23.93
CA ASP A 136 30.15 13.55 24.19
C ASP A 136 28.64 13.56 24.02
N ILE A 137 27.95 14.01 25.05
CA ILE A 137 26.49 14.12 25.07
C ILE A 137 26.15 15.61 25.09
N SER A 138 25.56 16.10 24.00
CA SER A 138 25.10 17.48 23.86
C SER A 138 23.64 17.49 23.43
N VAL A 139 22.77 18.09 24.23
CA VAL A 139 21.32 18.13 24.03
C VAL A 139 20.91 19.51 23.52
N ASN A 140 20.36 19.59 22.31
CA ASN A 140 19.92 20.86 21.73
C ASN A 140 18.64 21.38 22.41
N PHE A 141 18.54 22.71 22.56
CA PHE A 141 17.34 23.35 23.07
C PHE A 141 16.27 23.52 21.96
N PRO A 142 14.97 23.36 22.29
CA PRO A 142 14.44 22.97 23.60
C PRO A 142 14.77 21.50 23.92
N ALA A 143 15.22 21.23 25.15
CA ALA A 143 15.68 19.92 25.61
C ALA A 143 14.52 18.93 25.88
N ARG A 144 13.70 18.68 24.85
CA ARG A 144 12.46 17.89 24.92
C ARG A 144 12.70 16.44 25.31
N SER A 145 13.85 15.88 24.96
CA SER A 145 14.25 14.52 25.36
C SER A 145 14.34 14.37 26.88
N LEU A 146 14.87 15.37 27.59
CA LEU A 146 14.97 15.35 29.04
C LEU A 146 13.59 15.47 29.71
N TYR A 147 12.68 16.27 29.14
CA TYR A 147 11.30 16.36 29.60
C TYR A 147 10.59 14.98 29.55
N HIS A 148 10.68 14.29 28.41
CA HIS A 148 10.01 13.00 28.19
C HIS A 148 10.50 11.89 29.13
N TYR A 149 11.76 11.95 29.56
CA TYR A 149 12.40 10.94 30.42
C TYR A 149 12.57 11.41 31.87
N GLN A 150 11.96 12.53 32.27
CA GLN A 150 12.14 13.09 33.62
C GLN A 150 11.75 12.11 34.73
N HIS A 151 10.67 11.35 34.53
CA HIS A 151 10.18 10.37 35.50
C HIS A 151 11.12 9.16 35.58
N ASP A 152 11.53 8.63 34.42
CA ASP A 152 12.46 7.50 34.33
C ASP A 152 13.82 7.85 34.95
N LEU A 153 14.31 9.09 34.74
CA LEU A 153 15.52 9.62 35.36
C LEU A 153 15.37 9.79 36.87
N ALA A 154 14.22 10.26 37.35
CA ALA A 154 13.95 10.39 38.78
C ALA A 154 13.88 9.01 39.47
N GLU A 155 13.36 7.99 38.80
CA GLU A 155 13.35 6.62 39.30
C GLU A 155 14.74 5.99 39.31
N ALA A 156 15.52 6.18 38.25
CA ALA A 156 16.93 5.76 38.22
C ALA A 156 17.73 6.39 39.38
N GLY A 157 17.43 7.64 39.71
CA GLY A 157 18.02 8.34 40.85
C GLY A 157 17.75 7.73 42.22
N LYS A 158 16.60 7.07 42.40
CA LYS A 158 16.25 6.39 43.66
C LYS A 158 17.05 5.09 43.88
N ASN A 159 17.52 4.49 42.78
CA ASN A 159 18.27 3.23 42.82
C ASN A 159 19.79 3.44 43.00
N LEU A 160 20.25 4.69 42.97
CA LEU A 160 21.65 5.06 43.17
C LEU A 160 21.94 5.31 44.66
N ASP A 161 23.19 5.06 45.07
CA ASP A 161 23.66 5.41 46.40
C ASP A 161 23.59 6.95 46.58
N PRO A 162 22.87 7.47 47.59
CA PRO A 162 22.72 8.91 47.84
C PRO A 162 24.05 9.67 47.96
N ASP A 163 25.12 9.01 48.39
CA ASP A 163 26.44 9.63 48.55
C ASP A 163 27.32 9.57 47.30
N SER A 164 26.85 8.88 46.24
CA SER A 164 27.59 8.80 44.98
C SER A 164 27.59 10.12 44.21
N ASP A 165 28.69 10.40 43.51
CA ASP A 165 28.79 11.55 42.61
C ASP A 165 27.73 11.50 41.51
N GLY A 166 27.31 10.29 41.08
CA GLY A 166 26.22 10.09 40.13
C GLY A 166 24.88 10.62 40.63
N ALA A 167 24.52 10.36 41.89
CA ALA A 167 23.27 10.85 42.48
C ALA A 167 23.25 12.38 42.62
N ARG A 168 24.38 12.97 43.04
CA ARG A 168 24.53 14.44 43.15
C ARG A 168 24.41 15.13 41.79
N HIS A 169 25.10 14.62 40.76
CA HIS A 169 25.02 15.16 39.41
C HIS A 169 23.63 14.96 38.78
N LEU A 170 22.96 13.84 39.04
CA LEU A 170 21.60 13.60 38.55
C LEU A 170 20.57 14.51 39.23
N PHE A 171 20.72 14.77 40.53
CA PHE A 171 19.87 15.74 41.24
C PHE A 171 20.00 17.15 40.66
N LEU A 172 21.22 17.56 40.28
CA LEU A 172 21.45 18.83 39.57
C LEU A 172 20.72 18.85 38.22
N LEU A 173 20.79 17.77 37.43
CA LEU A 173 20.07 17.67 36.16
C LEU A 173 18.54 17.72 36.34
N LEU A 174 18.00 17.01 37.32
CA LEU A 174 16.56 17.03 37.64
C LEU A 174 16.10 18.39 38.12
N SER A 175 16.91 19.08 38.92
CA SER A 175 16.64 20.45 39.36
C SER A 175 16.59 21.41 38.17
N PHE A 176 17.53 21.27 37.24
CA PHE A 176 17.54 22.02 35.99
C PHE A 176 16.30 21.73 35.11
N ILE A 177 15.90 20.47 34.95
CA ILE A 177 14.68 20.09 34.20
C ILE A 177 13.44 20.74 34.84
N ASN A 178 13.32 20.69 36.17
CA ASN A 178 12.20 21.30 36.89
C ASN A 178 12.19 22.82 36.81
N GLU A 179 13.36 23.48 36.79
CA GLU A 179 13.44 24.94 36.60
C GLU A 179 13.02 25.34 35.18
N GLN A 180 13.50 24.62 34.17
CA GLN A 180 13.20 24.92 32.76
C GLN A 180 11.76 24.60 32.37
N PHE A 181 11.23 23.48 32.85
CA PHE A 181 9.93 22.96 32.42
C PHE A 181 8.86 23.01 33.52
N GLY A 182 9.15 23.46 34.73
CA GLY A 182 8.22 23.42 35.86
C GLY A 182 6.87 24.07 35.57
N ASP A 183 6.85 25.23 34.92
CA ASP A 183 5.61 25.90 34.51
C ASP A 183 4.90 25.14 33.39
N THR A 184 5.66 24.57 32.45
CA THR A 184 5.11 23.72 31.38
C THR A 184 4.47 22.46 31.96
N ILE A 185 5.12 21.79 32.92
CA ILE A 185 4.61 20.59 33.59
C ILE A 185 3.32 20.92 34.34
N LYS A 186 3.28 22.02 35.10
CA LYS A 186 2.08 22.46 35.81
C LYS A 186 0.92 22.74 34.85
N ASN A 187 1.18 23.50 33.79
CA ASN A 187 0.17 23.85 32.78
C ASN A 187 -0.38 22.60 32.09
N VAL A 188 0.50 21.70 31.64
CA VAL A 188 0.11 20.45 30.98
C VAL A 188 -0.66 19.54 31.91
N THR A 189 -0.22 19.39 33.17
CA THR A 189 -0.91 18.54 34.16
C THR A 189 -2.33 19.06 34.42
N ASN A 190 -2.50 20.38 34.55
CA ASN A 190 -3.82 21.00 34.74
C ASN A 190 -4.72 20.81 33.52
N LEU A 191 -4.19 21.01 32.31
CA LEU A 191 -4.95 20.85 31.07
C LEU A 191 -5.35 19.39 30.83
N LEU A 192 -4.42 18.45 31.01
CA LEU A 192 -4.67 17.02 30.82
C LEU A 192 -5.64 16.45 31.86
N GLY A 193 -5.68 17.02 33.08
CA GLY A 193 -6.68 16.66 34.09
C GLY A 193 -8.13 16.88 33.62
N GLU A 194 -8.35 17.86 32.75
CA GLU A 194 -9.65 18.14 32.11
C GLU A 194 -9.74 17.55 30.67
N GLY A 195 -8.73 16.78 30.23
CA GLY A 195 -8.68 16.20 28.88
C GLY A 195 -8.37 17.20 27.77
N LEU A 196 -7.84 18.37 28.10
CA LEU A 196 -7.54 19.47 27.18
C LEU A 196 -6.04 19.58 26.88
N ILE A 197 -5.69 20.22 25.76
CA ILE A 197 -4.33 20.58 25.42
C ILE A 197 -4.24 21.83 24.55
N ASN A 198 -3.15 22.59 24.70
CA ASN A 198 -2.81 23.73 23.84
C ASN A 198 -1.81 23.32 22.76
N TYR A 199 -1.83 24.00 21.62
CA TYR A 199 -0.94 23.71 20.49
C TYR A 199 0.56 23.75 20.86
N GLU A 200 0.97 24.72 21.67
CA GLU A 200 2.36 24.90 22.14
C GLU A 200 2.86 23.73 23.00
N HIS A 201 1.94 23.00 23.62
CA HIS A 201 2.25 21.89 24.52
C HIS A 201 2.01 20.52 23.88
N LEU A 202 1.56 20.42 22.62
CA LEU A 202 1.30 19.12 21.96
C LEU A 202 2.49 18.16 22.02
N TRP A 203 3.71 18.66 21.84
CA TRP A 203 4.91 17.82 21.89
C TRP A 203 5.10 17.07 23.22
N THR A 204 4.47 17.53 24.31
CA THR A 204 4.58 16.91 25.64
C THR A 204 3.85 15.58 25.76
N ILE A 205 2.78 15.36 24.99
CA ILE A 205 2.04 14.09 24.96
C ILE A 205 2.57 13.11 23.90
N PHE A 206 3.39 13.58 22.97
CA PHE A 206 3.98 12.77 21.89
C PHE A 206 5.41 12.35 22.23
N ARG A 207 5.55 11.41 23.17
CA ARG A 207 6.85 10.78 23.47
C ARG A 207 7.26 9.86 22.31
N PRO A 208 8.47 10.02 21.72
CA PRO A 208 8.97 9.08 20.72
C PRO A 208 8.91 7.63 21.20
N GLY A 209 8.44 6.74 20.35
CA GLY A 209 8.16 5.34 20.67
C GLY A 209 6.71 5.05 21.09
N CYS A 210 5.91 6.06 21.44
CA CYS A 210 4.50 5.85 21.80
C CYS A 210 3.64 5.43 20.61
N LEU A 211 2.50 4.82 20.92
CA LEU A 211 1.48 4.47 19.92
C LEU A 211 0.59 5.68 19.64
N VAL A 212 0.46 6.04 18.38
CA VAL A 212 -0.36 7.17 17.91
C VAL A 212 -1.56 6.64 17.15
N TYR A 213 -2.75 6.95 17.65
CA TYR A 213 -4.00 6.75 16.94
C TYR A 213 -4.24 7.92 15.98
N ALA A 214 -4.57 7.63 14.73
CA ALA A 214 -5.01 8.63 13.77
C ALA A 214 -6.02 8.03 12.79
N THR A 215 -6.90 8.89 12.27
CA THR A 215 -7.83 8.50 11.19
C THR A 215 -7.26 8.93 9.85
N ARG A 216 -6.95 7.97 8.96
CA ARG A 216 -6.45 8.24 7.61
C ARG A 216 -7.40 7.63 6.59
N LEU A 217 -7.85 8.42 5.61
CA LEU A 217 -8.80 7.95 4.58
C LEU A 217 -10.10 7.34 5.17
N SER A 218 -10.57 7.88 6.31
CA SER A 218 -11.70 7.36 7.09
C SER A 218 -11.47 5.97 7.70
N GLN A 219 -10.22 5.52 7.78
CA GLN A 219 -9.82 4.29 8.46
C GLN A 219 -9.06 4.61 9.75
N ALA A 220 -9.44 3.94 10.83
CA ALA A 220 -8.69 3.93 12.07
C ALA A 220 -7.34 3.24 11.87
N ARG A 221 -6.27 3.88 12.33
CA ARG A 221 -4.90 3.35 12.28
C ARG A 221 -4.17 3.68 13.58
N VAL A 222 -3.30 2.77 13.98
CA VAL A 222 -2.32 2.99 15.03
C VAL A 222 -0.94 2.94 14.39
N TYR A 223 -0.07 3.84 14.82
CA TYR A 223 1.30 3.96 14.35
C TYR A 223 2.27 4.01 15.53
N LYS A 224 3.54 3.72 15.28
CA LYS A 224 4.61 3.95 16.25
C LYS A 224 5.30 5.28 15.96
N LEU A 225 5.28 6.22 16.91
CA LEU A 225 5.91 7.53 16.73
C LEU A 225 7.43 7.37 16.64
N LYS A 226 8.05 7.89 15.58
CA LYS A 226 9.51 8.04 15.50
C LYS A 226 9.87 9.46 15.93
N SER A 227 9.59 10.45 15.11
CA SER A 227 10.00 11.83 15.36
C SER A 227 8.81 12.78 15.26
N TYR A 228 9.00 14.02 15.69
CA TYR A 228 8.03 15.08 15.46
C TYR A 228 8.75 16.42 15.28
N ASP A 229 8.17 17.29 14.45
CA ASP A 229 8.73 18.61 14.15
C ASP A 229 7.60 19.62 13.97
N TYR A 230 7.79 20.83 14.48
CA TYR A 230 6.88 21.95 14.21
C TYR A 230 7.22 22.55 12.85
N VAL A 231 6.21 22.62 11.99
CA VAL A 231 6.36 23.13 10.62
C VAL A 231 5.73 24.51 10.56
N CYS A 232 6.45 25.44 9.95
CA CYS A 232 5.97 26.78 9.63
C CYS A 232 5.76 26.92 8.12
N GLY A 233 4.82 27.76 7.67
CA GLY A 233 4.58 28.04 6.25
C GLY A 233 3.10 28.00 5.88
N MET A 234 2.78 27.52 4.66
CA MET A 234 1.41 27.49 4.12
C MET A 234 0.45 26.56 4.89
N ALA A 235 0.98 25.54 5.57
CA ALA A 235 0.22 24.61 6.40
C ALA A 235 0.96 24.39 7.73
N PRO A 236 0.87 25.34 8.68
CA PRO A 236 1.55 25.24 9.95
C PRO A 236 0.91 24.15 10.82
N GLY A 237 1.74 23.38 11.52
CA GLY A 237 1.27 22.26 12.33
C GLY A 237 2.41 21.47 12.96
N LEU A 238 2.04 20.58 13.88
CA LEU A 238 2.95 19.57 14.41
C LEU A 238 2.95 18.36 13.46
N ARG A 239 4.08 18.12 12.80
CA ARG A 239 4.27 16.97 11.91
C ARG A 239 4.85 15.81 12.69
N LEU A 240 4.15 14.69 12.71
CA LEU A 240 4.55 13.44 13.35
C LEU A 240 5.11 12.51 12.27
N GLY A 241 6.37 12.13 12.39
CA GLY A 241 6.98 11.04 11.62
C GLY A 241 6.62 9.71 12.27
N VAL A 242 5.72 8.96 11.64
CA VAL A 242 5.10 7.77 12.20
C VAL A 242 5.43 6.53 11.39
N GLU A 243 5.72 5.43 12.08
CA GLU A 243 6.06 4.13 11.51
C GLU A 243 4.84 3.19 11.53
N TYR A 244 4.64 2.43 10.45
CA TYR A 244 3.62 1.39 10.32
C TYR A 244 4.16 0.17 9.58
N VAL A 245 3.45 -0.95 9.66
CA VAL A 245 3.79 -2.21 8.98
C VAL A 245 3.10 -2.28 7.62
N ASP A 246 3.85 -2.63 6.59
CA ASP A 246 3.37 -2.82 5.21
C ASP A 246 4.05 -4.07 4.59
N PHE A 247 3.56 -4.49 3.43
CA PHE A 247 4.03 -5.64 2.68
C PHE A 247 4.37 -5.20 1.26
N ASP A 248 5.62 -5.42 0.83
CA ASP A 248 6.09 -5.02 -0.50
C ASP A 248 5.91 -6.11 -1.58
N GLY A 249 5.35 -7.27 -1.23
CA GLY A 249 5.22 -8.40 -2.14
C GLY A 249 6.24 -9.51 -1.87
N ASP A 250 7.37 -9.18 -1.25
CA ASP A 250 8.45 -10.13 -0.95
C ASP A 250 8.67 -10.30 0.56
N GLU A 251 8.55 -9.23 1.35
CA GLU A 251 8.70 -9.29 2.81
C GLU A 251 7.77 -8.31 3.56
N PHE A 252 7.52 -8.65 4.82
CA PHE A 252 6.90 -7.73 5.77
C PHE A 252 7.96 -6.83 6.39
N GLY A 253 7.63 -5.54 6.53
CA GLY A 253 8.52 -4.60 7.18
C GLY A 253 7.83 -3.29 7.52
N THR A 254 8.62 -2.29 7.89
CA THR A 254 8.12 -0.99 8.31
C THR A 254 8.27 0.08 7.25
N ARG A 255 7.35 1.04 7.28
CA ARG A 255 7.37 2.26 6.46
C ARG A 255 7.10 3.47 7.33
N VAL A 256 7.57 4.62 6.88
CA VAL A 256 7.36 5.90 7.55
C VAL A 256 6.37 6.75 6.73
N GLU A 257 5.38 7.32 7.40
CA GLU A 257 4.47 8.33 6.85
C GLU A 257 4.51 9.56 7.78
N TYR A 258 4.04 10.71 7.28
CA TYR A 258 3.88 11.91 8.10
C TYR A 258 2.41 12.22 8.34
N VAL A 259 2.05 12.40 9.61
CA VAL A 259 0.72 12.86 10.03
C VAL A 259 0.87 14.25 10.63
N THR A 260 0.15 15.22 10.08
CA THR A 260 0.22 16.61 10.56
C THR A 260 -1.01 16.95 11.38
N ILE A 261 -0.81 17.41 12.61
CA ILE A 261 -1.83 18.06 13.44
C ILE A 261 -1.83 19.55 13.08
N PRO A 262 -2.90 20.09 12.46
CA PRO A 262 -2.96 21.50 12.11
C PRO A 262 -2.84 22.40 13.33
N GLN A 263 -2.27 23.60 13.16
CA GLN A 263 -2.27 24.61 14.21
C GLN A 263 -3.70 24.99 14.61
N PHE A 264 -3.96 25.03 15.92
CA PHE A 264 -5.21 25.47 16.51
C PHE A 264 -4.95 26.50 17.62
N GLY A 265 -5.98 27.28 17.95
CA GLY A 265 -5.93 28.29 19.02
C GLY A 265 -6.72 27.83 20.25
N GLY A 266 -6.25 28.24 21.43
CA GLY A 266 -6.87 27.90 22.70
C GLY A 266 -6.65 26.44 23.13
N ALA A 267 -7.38 26.04 24.17
CA ALA A 267 -7.40 24.69 24.70
C ALA A 267 -8.45 23.85 23.98
N VAL A 268 -8.05 22.68 23.48
CA VAL A 268 -8.89 21.77 22.71
C VAL A 268 -8.83 20.38 23.34
N GLU A 269 -9.92 19.62 23.25
CA GLU A 269 -9.96 18.23 23.73
C GLU A 269 -8.96 17.36 22.96
N VAL A 270 -8.12 16.60 23.68
CA VAL A 270 -7.15 15.68 23.07
C VAL A 270 -7.84 14.67 22.16
N ALA A 271 -9.03 14.20 22.55
CA ALA A 271 -9.83 13.24 21.77
C ALA A 271 -10.39 13.82 20.45
N SER A 272 -10.39 15.14 20.27
CA SER A 272 -10.85 15.78 19.04
C SER A 272 -9.74 15.97 17.99
N LEU A 273 -8.48 15.72 18.36
CA LEU A 273 -7.34 15.83 17.47
C LEU A 273 -7.41 14.76 16.36
N ASN A 274 -6.93 15.10 15.17
CA ASN A 274 -6.84 14.16 14.05
C ASN A 274 -5.79 13.05 14.26
N ALA A 275 -4.85 13.27 15.19
CA ALA A 275 -3.91 12.29 15.71
C ALA A 275 -3.70 12.53 17.21
N MET A 276 -3.65 11.45 17.99
CA MET A 276 -3.47 11.48 19.45
C MET A 276 -2.71 10.24 19.93
N PRO A 277 -2.03 10.27 21.08
CA PRO A 277 -1.52 9.06 21.71
C PRO A 277 -2.67 8.09 22.01
N LEU A 278 -2.46 6.79 21.79
CA LEU A 278 -3.49 5.76 21.95
C LEU A 278 -4.07 5.72 23.37
N GLU A 279 -3.24 6.01 24.38
CA GLU A 279 -3.63 6.08 25.79
C GLU A 279 -4.69 7.15 26.07
N ASN A 280 -4.72 8.22 25.26
CA ASN A 280 -5.71 9.30 25.39
C ASN A 280 -7.01 9.03 24.60
N HIS A 281 -7.10 7.91 23.87
CA HIS A 281 -8.31 7.54 23.17
C HIS A 281 -9.40 7.12 24.17
N PRO A 282 -10.69 7.46 23.97
CA PRO A 282 -11.76 7.10 24.92
C PRO A 282 -11.95 5.60 25.15
N ARG A 283 -11.52 4.76 24.19
CA ARG A 283 -11.60 3.30 24.24
C ARG A 283 -10.34 2.68 23.62
N PRO A 284 -9.20 2.63 24.33
CA PRO A 284 -7.95 2.17 23.75
C PRO A 284 -7.99 0.66 23.44
N ASP A 285 -8.49 -0.16 24.37
CA ASP A 285 -8.54 -1.61 24.23
C ASP A 285 -9.38 -2.06 23.03
N ALA A 286 -10.56 -1.44 22.84
CA ALA A 286 -11.42 -1.75 21.69
C ALA A 286 -10.77 -1.42 20.35
N VAL A 287 -9.91 -0.39 20.29
CA VAL A 287 -9.13 -0.07 19.10
C VAL A 287 -8.03 -1.09 18.89
N VAL A 288 -7.31 -1.49 19.95
CA VAL A 288 -6.26 -2.51 19.86
C VAL A 288 -6.83 -3.84 19.34
N ASP A 289 -7.97 -4.30 19.87
CA ASP A 289 -8.61 -5.55 19.44
C ASP A 289 -9.04 -5.49 17.97
N LEU A 290 -9.72 -4.40 17.58
CA LEU A 290 -10.21 -4.21 16.22
C LEU A 290 -9.05 -4.22 15.20
N LEU A 291 -8.00 -3.46 15.50
CA LEU A 291 -6.87 -3.30 14.58
C LEU A 291 -5.98 -4.53 14.54
N THR A 292 -5.80 -5.23 15.66
CA THR A 292 -5.08 -6.50 15.72
C THR A 292 -5.79 -7.57 14.88
N GLU A 293 -7.12 -7.67 14.98
CA GLU A 293 -7.90 -8.61 14.19
C GLU A 293 -7.88 -8.27 12.69
N ARG A 294 -7.97 -6.98 12.34
CA ARG A 294 -7.75 -6.54 10.96
C ARG A 294 -6.34 -6.86 10.47
N GLY A 295 -5.33 -6.70 11.32
CA GLY A 295 -3.94 -7.04 11.04
C GLY A 295 -3.74 -8.53 10.75
N ARG A 296 -4.45 -9.42 11.46
CA ARG A 296 -4.46 -10.87 11.16
C ARG A 296 -5.04 -11.17 9.78
N ARG A 297 -6.15 -10.52 9.42
CA ARG A 297 -6.73 -10.66 8.07
C ARG A 297 -5.81 -10.11 6.99
N TRP A 298 -5.14 -8.99 7.27
CA TRP A 298 -4.16 -8.39 6.37
C TRP A 298 -2.95 -9.32 6.14
N GLU A 299 -2.43 -9.92 7.21
CA GLU A 299 -1.35 -10.92 7.16
C GLU A 299 -1.75 -12.16 6.34
N ALA A 300 -2.98 -12.65 6.52
CA ALA A 300 -3.50 -13.79 5.76
C ALA A 300 -3.67 -13.50 4.26
N LEU A 301 -3.71 -12.23 3.86
CA LEU A 301 -3.81 -11.79 2.47
C LEU A 301 -2.44 -11.57 1.81
N ALA A 302 -1.33 -11.88 2.51
CA ALA A 302 0.00 -11.83 1.90
C ALA A 302 0.15 -12.89 0.81
N GLY A 303 0.87 -12.53 -0.25
CA GLY A 303 0.98 -13.34 -1.47
C GLY A 303 -0.19 -13.13 -2.43
N GLN A 304 -0.57 -14.18 -3.15
CA GLN A 304 -1.64 -14.16 -4.16
C GLN A 304 -2.94 -14.70 -3.57
N ASN A 305 -3.94 -13.84 -3.43
CA ASN A 305 -5.24 -14.20 -2.86
C ASN A 305 -6.39 -13.73 -3.76
N PHE A 306 -7.15 -14.68 -4.30
CA PHE A 306 -8.35 -14.39 -5.08
C PHE A 306 -9.57 -14.30 -4.17
N VAL A 307 -10.16 -13.11 -4.07
CA VAL A 307 -11.19 -12.78 -3.07
C VAL A 307 -12.33 -11.96 -3.66
N GLU A 308 -13.47 -11.91 -2.96
CA GLU A 308 -14.60 -11.04 -3.30
C GLU A 308 -14.39 -9.68 -2.62
N TYR A 309 -14.68 -8.58 -3.32
CA TYR A 309 -14.58 -7.22 -2.78
C TYR A 309 -15.84 -6.42 -3.02
N LYS A 310 -16.34 -5.77 -1.97
CA LYS A 310 -17.49 -4.88 -2.06
C LYS A 310 -17.29 -3.61 -1.26
N GLY A 311 -16.97 -2.51 -1.93
CA GLY A 311 -16.81 -1.21 -1.29
C GLY A 311 -16.00 -0.21 -2.11
N VAL A 312 -15.52 0.83 -1.41
CA VAL A 312 -14.68 1.86 -2.01
C VAL A 312 -13.25 1.35 -2.12
N ALA A 313 -12.65 1.30 -3.29
CA ALA A 313 -11.22 1.10 -3.51
C ALA A 313 -10.56 2.41 -3.93
N LEU A 314 -9.24 2.50 -3.78
CA LEU A 314 -8.46 3.68 -4.14
C LEU A 314 -7.50 3.35 -5.28
N ASP A 315 -7.42 4.22 -6.28
CA ASP A 315 -6.37 4.08 -7.27
C ASP A 315 -5.05 4.69 -6.77
N SER A 316 -3.98 4.58 -7.57
CA SER A 316 -2.66 5.10 -7.25
C SER A 316 -2.60 6.62 -7.02
N ARG A 317 -3.66 7.35 -7.37
CA ARG A 317 -3.83 8.80 -7.13
C ARG A 317 -4.85 9.10 -6.02
N CYS A 318 -5.19 8.11 -5.20
CA CYS A 318 -6.18 8.19 -4.12
C CYS A 318 -7.60 8.57 -4.60
N ARG A 319 -7.95 8.35 -5.88
CA ARG A 319 -9.32 8.52 -6.37
C ARG A 319 -10.16 7.32 -5.96
N ARG A 320 -11.40 7.59 -5.56
CA ARG A 320 -12.33 6.59 -5.02
C ARG A 320 -13.14 5.92 -6.14
N TYR A 321 -13.19 4.60 -6.13
CA TYR A 321 -13.98 3.78 -7.03
C TYR A 321 -14.85 2.81 -6.23
N ASN A 322 -16.12 2.67 -6.59
CA ASN A 322 -16.97 1.64 -5.99
C ASN A 322 -16.79 0.36 -6.79
N ILE A 323 -16.20 -0.65 -6.14
CA ILE A 323 -15.96 -1.96 -6.73
C ILE A 323 -16.93 -2.95 -6.07
N ASP A 324 -17.62 -3.72 -6.90
CA ASP A 324 -18.47 -4.85 -6.50
C ASP A 324 -18.11 -6.02 -7.40
N GLY A 325 -17.32 -6.96 -6.89
CA GLY A 325 -16.90 -8.16 -7.61
C GLY A 325 -15.58 -8.73 -7.14
N ARG A 326 -15.08 -9.72 -7.89
CA ARG A 326 -13.88 -10.47 -7.54
C ARG A 326 -12.60 -9.73 -7.91
N VAL A 327 -11.62 -9.80 -7.01
CA VAL A 327 -10.33 -9.11 -7.13
C VAL A 327 -9.19 -10.06 -6.79
N MET A 328 -8.03 -9.84 -7.39
CA MET A 328 -6.80 -10.54 -7.02
C MET A 328 -5.96 -9.63 -6.13
N VAL A 329 -5.74 -10.01 -4.88
CA VAL A 329 -4.78 -9.35 -3.99
C VAL A 329 -3.40 -9.94 -4.29
N ASP A 330 -2.49 -9.09 -4.76
CA ASP A 330 -1.12 -9.48 -5.14
C ASP A 330 -0.24 -8.23 -5.24
N ALA A 331 0.51 -7.95 -4.17
CA ALA A 331 1.43 -6.82 -4.11
C ALA A 331 2.65 -6.98 -5.01
N GLN A 332 3.12 -8.22 -5.23
CA GLN A 332 4.30 -8.50 -6.04
C GLN A 332 4.03 -8.19 -7.52
N THR A 333 2.91 -8.69 -8.05
CA THR A 333 2.51 -8.39 -9.43
C THR A 333 2.13 -6.91 -9.58
N HIS A 334 1.52 -6.29 -8.56
CA HIS A 334 1.29 -4.85 -8.54
C HIS A 334 2.60 -4.07 -8.74
N HIS A 335 3.67 -4.38 -7.99
CA HIS A 335 4.96 -3.70 -8.13
C HIS A 335 5.69 -4.02 -9.42
N ARG A 336 5.55 -5.24 -9.95
CA ARG A 336 6.11 -5.63 -11.26
C ARG A 336 5.52 -4.80 -12.40
N ILE A 337 4.20 -4.60 -12.39
CA ILE A 337 3.48 -3.92 -13.48
C ILE A 337 3.47 -2.39 -13.29
N LEU A 338 3.35 -1.92 -12.05
CA LEU A 338 3.32 -0.51 -11.66
C LEU A 338 4.60 -0.11 -10.93
N ALA A 339 5.75 -0.28 -11.59
CA ALA A 339 7.07 -0.02 -11.02
C ALA A 339 7.22 1.40 -10.43
N ASP A 340 6.59 2.41 -11.02
CA ASP A 340 6.61 3.79 -10.51
C ASP A 340 5.96 3.95 -9.13
N TYR A 341 5.08 3.02 -8.75
CA TYR A 341 4.38 3.00 -7.47
C TYR A 341 4.92 1.90 -6.54
N ALA A 342 5.95 1.18 -6.97
CA ALA A 342 6.63 0.21 -6.13
C ALA A 342 7.41 0.90 -5.01
N PHE A 343 7.45 0.23 -3.86
CA PHE A 343 8.22 0.67 -2.71
C PHE A 343 8.81 -0.56 -2.03
N ASN A 344 9.86 -0.33 -1.25
CA ASN A 344 10.46 -1.35 -0.40
C ASN A 344 10.10 -1.06 1.05
N VAL A 345 10.01 -2.10 1.86
CA VAL A 345 9.89 -1.97 3.31
C VAL A 345 11.26 -1.93 3.99
N SER A 346 11.33 -1.35 5.18
CA SER A 346 12.48 -1.51 6.05
C SER A 346 12.33 -2.81 6.85
N PRO A 347 13.31 -3.73 6.81
CA PRO A 347 13.18 -5.00 7.50
C PRO A 347 13.08 -4.80 9.02
N PHE A 348 12.35 -5.68 9.69
CA PHE A 348 12.27 -5.65 11.15
C PHE A 348 13.67 -5.82 11.79
N PRO A 349 13.93 -5.13 12.92
CA PRO A 349 15.18 -5.31 13.66
C PRO A 349 15.31 -6.78 14.09
N LYS A 350 16.38 -7.44 13.62
CA LYS A 350 16.60 -8.87 13.85
C LYS A 350 16.89 -9.14 15.33
N THR A 351 16.23 -10.13 15.90
CA THR A 351 16.72 -10.77 17.12
C THR A 351 18.06 -11.44 16.82
N ALA A 352 19.07 -11.25 17.66
CA ALA A 352 20.42 -11.78 17.45
C ALA A 352 20.37 -13.30 17.20
N GLY A 353 20.67 -13.75 15.97
CA GLY A 353 20.72 -15.18 15.60
C GLY A 353 20.20 -15.55 14.21
N GLN A 354 19.39 -14.72 13.55
CA GLN A 354 18.89 -15.05 12.21
C GLN A 354 19.91 -14.68 11.11
N LYS A 355 20.71 -15.68 10.70
CA LYS A 355 21.58 -15.59 9.51
C LYS A 355 20.72 -15.33 8.28
N ARG A 356 21.13 -14.34 7.49
CA ARG A 356 20.60 -14.07 6.15
C ARG A 356 20.76 -15.36 5.34
N LYS A 357 19.67 -15.96 4.84
CA LYS A 357 19.80 -16.79 3.63
C LYS A 357 20.30 -15.82 2.56
N GLN A 358 21.60 -15.85 2.27
CA GLN A 358 22.09 -15.28 1.03
C GLN A 358 21.30 -16.00 -0.06
N ALA A 359 20.46 -15.26 -0.77
CA ALA A 359 20.01 -15.73 -2.07
C ALA A 359 21.28 -15.99 -2.87
N SER A 360 21.51 -17.27 -3.21
CA SER A 360 22.58 -17.65 -4.11
C SER A 360 22.37 -16.91 -5.41
N ASP A 361 23.40 -16.21 -5.85
CA ASP A 361 23.49 -15.41 -7.09
C ASP A 361 23.52 -16.29 -8.36
N SER A 362 22.86 -17.46 -8.31
CA SER A 362 22.86 -18.51 -9.33
C SER A 362 21.46 -19.04 -9.66
N ASP A 363 20.40 -18.45 -9.12
CA ASP A 363 19.06 -18.76 -9.61
C ASP A 363 18.91 -18.01 -10.95
N GLU A 364 19.12 -18.75 -12.05
CA GLU A 364 18.52 -18.42 -13.33
C GLU A 364 17.11 -17.90 -13.09
N MET A 365 16.74 -16.87 -13.84
CA MET A 365 15.47 -16.14 -13.75
C MET A 365 14.30 -17.09 -14.03
N ASP A 366 13.98 -17.97 -13.09
CA ASP A 366 12.89 -18.91 -13.16
C ASP A 366 11.62 -18.09 -13.03
N LEU A 367 11.00 -17.84 -14.19
CA LEU A 367 9.69 -17.20 -14.37
C LEU A 367 8.53 -18.05 -13.80
N VAL A 368 8.81 -18.92 -12.83
CA VAL A 368 7.84 -19.82 -12.21
C VAL A 368 7.35 -19.17 -10.91
N PRO A 369 6.07 -18.80 -10.80
CA PRO A 369 5.51 -18.29 -9.55
C PRO A 369 5.72 -19.30 -8.42
N LYS A 370 6.42 -18.89 -7.35
CA LYS A 370 6.54 -19.71 -6.13
C LYS A 370 5.15 -19.86 -5.52
N GLU A 371 4.64 -21.08 -5.46
CA GLU A 371 3.38 -21.39 -4.80
C GLU A 371 3.51 -21.07 -3.30
N THR A 372 2.78 -20.03 -2.87
CA THR A 372 2.67 -19.55 -1.48
C THR A 372 3.99 -19.47 -0.74
N ALA A 373 4.72 -18.36 -0.92
CA ALA A 373 5.82 -18.01 -0.03
C ALA A 373 5.29 -17.94 1.41
N GLU A 374 5.69 -18.88 2.27
CA GLU A 374 5.38 -18.83 3.69
C GLU A 374 6.18 -17.69 4.32
N PHE A 375 5.49 -16.60 4.63
CA PHE A 375 6.08 -15.45 5.31
C PHE A 375 6.14 -15.69 6.82
N PRO A 376 7.18 -15.20 7.52
CA PRO A 376 7.24 -15.30 8.98
C PRO A 376 6.03 -14.61 9.61
N PRO A 377 5.36 -15.25 10.59
CA PRO A 377 4.17 -14.68 11.19
C PRO A 377 4.51 -13.41 11.98
N LEU A 378 3.62 -12.44 11.93
CA LEU A 378 3.74 -11.17 12.63
C LEU A 378 3.37 -11.32 14.12
N THR A 379 4.06 -10.56 14.96
CA THR A 379 3.68 -10.37 16.37
C THR A 379 2.40 -9.54 16.46
N ASP A 380 1.69 -9.62 17.59
CA ASP A 380 0.47 -8.82 17.78
C ASP A 380 0.74 -7.30 17.74
N GLU A 381 1.91 -6.85 18.21
CA GLU A 381 2.34 -5.45 18.05
C GLU A 381 2.50 -5.04 16.58
N GLN A 382 3.07 -5.92 15.74
CA GLN A 382 3.21 -5.65 14.31
C GLN A 382 1.86 -5.67 13.59
N ARG A 383 0.95 -6.56 13.99
CA ARG A 383 -0.42 -6.63 13.45
C ARG A 383 -1.22 -5.37 13.77
N LEU A 384 -1.07 -4.84 14.98
CA LEU A 384 -1.69 -3.57 15.38
C LEU A 384 -1.26 -2.41 14.49
N LEU A 385 0.00 -2.42 14.04
CA LEU A 385 0.60 -1.40 13.18
C LEU A 385 0.37 -1.65 11.67
N ALA A 386 -0.35 -2.71 11.29
CA ALA A 386 -0.54 -3.09 9.90
C ALA A 386 -1.34 -2.06 9.10
N SER A 387 -1.00 -1.93 7.81
CA SER A 387 -1.77 -1.15 6.84
C SER A 387 -3.24 -1.62 6.78
N PRO A 388 -4.21 -0.70 6.68
CA PRO A 388 -5.61 -1.07 6.49
C PRO A 388 -5.93 -1.55 5.06
N MET A 389 -4.95 -1.48 4.15
CA MET A 389 -5.14 -1.72 2.73
C MET A 389 -4.19 -2.79 2.19
N VAL A 390 -4.66 -3.49 1.17
CA VAL A 390 -3.89 -4.44 0.35
C VAL A 390 -3.94 -4.03 -1.11
N ARG A 391 -2.90 -4.35 -1.87
CA ARG A 391 -2.79 -4.01 -3.30
C ARG A 391 -3.30 -5.17 -4.14
N GLY A 392 -4.09 -4.87 -5.14
CA GLY A 392 -4.61 -5.91 -6.01
C GLY A 392 -5.19 -5.39 -7.32
N PHE A 393 -5.70 -6.31 -8.12
CA PHE A 393 -6.29 -6.06 -9.42
C PHE A 393 -7.79 -6.35 -9.43
N SER A 394 -8.57 -5.42 -9.96
CA SER A 394 -10.00 -5.62 -10.26
C SER A 394 -10.16 -6.14 -11.68
N PHE A 395 -10.76 -7.32 -11.83
CA PHE A 395 -11.05 -7.90 -13.16
C PHE A 395 -12.15 -7.14 -13.90
N THR A 396 -13.08 -6.51 -13.17
CA THR A 396 -14.17 -5.71 -13.74
C THR A 396 -13.65 -4.40 -14.34
N GLU A 397 -12.84 -3.66 -13.59
CA GLU A 397 -12.28 -2.37 -14.01
C GLU A 397 -10.96 -2.50 -14.79
N LYS A 398 -10.37 -3.70 -14.78
CA LYS A 398 -9.10 -4.06 -15.43
C LYS A 398 -7.93 -3.19 -14.99
N LYS A 399 -7.90 -2.86 -13.70
CA LYS A 399 -6.94 -1.92 -13.09
C LYS A 399 -6.55 -2.36 -11.69
N PHE A 400 -5.37 -1.91 -11.28
CA PHE A 400 -4.86 -2.06 -9.93
C PHE A 400 -5.43 -1.00 -8.98
N PHE A 401 -5.72 -1.41 -7.74
CA PHE A 401 -6.23 -0.56 -6.67
C PHE A 401 -5.64 -0.98 -5.31
N ASP A 402 -5.69 -0.04 -4.36
CA ASP A 402 -5.62 -0.32 -2.93
C ASP A 402 -7.03 -0.63 -2.40
N PHE A 403 -7.20 -1.83 -1.87
CA PHE A 403 -8.45 -2.37 -1.32
C PHE A 403 -8.42 -2.35 0.21
N PHE A 404 -9.51 -1.92 0.85
CA PHE A 404 -9.61 -2.00 2.31
C PHE A 404 -9.86 -3.43 2.78
N VAL A 405 -9.08 -3.90 3.75
CA VAL A 405 -9.19 -5.27 4.29
C VAL A 405 -10.60 -5.56 4.83
N ASP A 406 -11.26 -4.55 5.42
CA ASP A 406 -12.60 -4.69 6.00
C ASP A 406 -13.72 -4.89 4.97
N LYS A 407 -13.42 -4.73 3.67
CA LYS A 407 -14.37 -4.88 2.55
C LYS A 407 -14.12 -6.13 1.71
N ILE A 408 -13.19 -6.98 2.15
CA ILE A 408 -12.86 -8.25 1.53
C ILE A 408 -13.67 -9.37 2.19
N SER A 409 -14.20 -10.28 1.38
CA SER A 409 -14.89 -11.49 1.81
C SER A 409 -14.43 -12.71 0.99
N PRO A 410 -14.56 -13.93 1.52
CA PRO A 410 -14.31 -15.14 0.72
C PRO A 410 -15.30 -15.24 -0.44
N ILE A 411 -14.86 -15.87 -1.55
CA ILE A 411 -15.68 -16.07 -2.74
C ILE A 411 -16.66 -17.22 -2.52
N GLU A 412 -17.93 -16.98 -2.84
CA GLU A 412 -18.95 -18.01 -2.95
C GLU A 412 -18.97 -18.58 -4.38
N TRP A 413 -18.41 -19.78 -4.54
CA TRP A 413 -18.29 -20.45 -5.84
C TRP A 413 -19.59 -21.19 -6.24
N ASN A 414 -20.04 -20.97 -7.47
CA ASN A 414 -21.21 -21.66 -8.01
C ASN A 414 -20.82 -22.98 -8.72
N THR A 415 -20.75 -24.06 -7.95
CA THR A 415 -20.44 -25.39 -8.46
C THR A 415 -21.50 -25.98 -9.40
N LYS A 416 -22.72 -25.44 -9.40
CA LYS A 416 -23.84 -25.92 -10.26
C LYS A 416 -23.92 -25.21 -11.61
N CYS A 417 -22.97 -24.35 -11.95
CA CYS A 417 -23.00 -23.59 -13.21
C CYS A 417 -23.12 -24.50 -14.46
N PHE A 418 -22.41 -25.63 -14.48
CA PHE A 418 -22.48 -26.60 -15.59
C PHE A 418 -23.82 -27.32 -15.73
N GLU A 419 -24.59 -27.46 -14.65
CA GLU A 419 -25.95 -28.02 -14.70
C GLU A 419 -26.91 -27.05 -15.40
N GLN A 420 -26.70 -25.74 -15.20
CA GLN A 420 -27.49 -24.67 -15.80
C GLN A 420 -27.13 -24.42 -17.27
N LEU A 421 -25.91 -24.77 -17.68
CA LEU A 421 -25.45 -24.64 -19.05
C LEU A 421 -26.15 -25.67 -19.96
N VAL A 422 -26.79 -25.19 -21.02
CA VAL A 422 -27.46 -26.06 -22.00
C VAL A 422 -26.52 -26.38 -23.15
N LEU A 423 -25.71 -27.42 -22.95
CA LEU A 423 -24.74 -27.96 -23.90
C LEU A 423 -24.89 -29.50 -23.95
N PRO A 424 -24.63 -30.18 -25.08
CA PRO A 424 -24.59 -31.65 -25.10
C PRO A 424 -23.63 -32.22 -24.05
N GLU A 425 -24.03 -33.30 -23.38
CA GLU A 425 -23.27 -33.85 -22.24
C GLU A 425 -21.84 -34.26 -22.63
N SER A 426 -21.67 -34.84 -23.83
CA SER A 426 -20.36 -35.20 -24.38
C SER A 426 -19.41 -34.01 -24.54
N GLN A 427 -19.95 -32.82 -24.86
CA GLN A 427 -19.14 -31.60 -24.95
C GLN A 427 -18.80 -31.05 -23.57
N LYS A 428 -19.71 -31.16 -22.60
CA LYS A 428 -19.46 -30.77 -21.21
C LYS A 428 -18.35 -31.62 -20.60
N GLU A 429 -18.45 -32.94 -20.74
CA GLU A 429 -17.46 -33.90 -20.27
C GLU A 429 -16.07 -33.62 -20.88
N LEU A 430 -16.01 -33.34 -22.20
CA LEU A 430 -14.77 -32.98 -22.87
C LEU A 430 -14.12 -31.72 -22.28
N VAL A 431 -14.90 -30.64 -22.12
CA VAL A 431 -14.38 -29.38 -21.55
C VAL A 431 -13.92 -29.58 -20.11
N GLN A 432 -14.70 -30.27 -19.30
CA GLN A 432 -14.37 -30.55 -17.90
C GLN A 432 -13.10 -31.39 -17.80
N ALA A 433 -12.95 -32.45 -18.62
CA ALA A 433 -11.78 -33.30 -18.64
C ALA A 433 -10.51 -32.51 -19.02
N LEU A 434 -10.58 -31.69 -20.08
CA LEU A 434 -9.44 -30.89 -20.53
C LEU A 434 -9.02 -29.83 -19.51
N VAL A 435 -9.99 -29.15 -18.89
CA VAL A 435 -9.72 -28.15 -17.86
C VAL A 435 -9.16 -28.79 -16.60
N ALA A 436 -9.71 -29.92 -16.16
CA ALA A 436 -9.22 -30.65 -14.99
C ALA A 436 -7.79 -31.16 -15.19
N GLU A 437 -7.51 -31.74 -16.36
CA GLU A 437 -6.17 -32.21 -16.72
C GLU A 437 -5.16 -31.06 -16.78
N HIS A 438 -5.51 -29.95 -17.43
CA HIS A 438 -4.63 -28.76 -17.50
C HIS A 438 -4.40 -28.15 -16.11
N THR A 439 -5.44 -28.10 -15.28
CA THR A 439 -5.35 -27.62 -13.90
C THR A 439 -4.43 -28.48 -13.04
N ALA A 440 -4.53 -29.81 -13.16
CA ALA A 440 -3.67 -30.77 -12.48
C ALA A 440 -2.20 -30.63 -12.94
N ARG A 441 -1.95 -30.47 -14.25
CA ARG A 441 -0.59 -30.24 -14.78
C ARG A 441 0.04 -28.93 -14.31
N THR A 442 -0.78 -27.89 -14.08
CA THR A 442 -0.28 -26.59 -13.58
C THR A 442 -0.01 -26.60 -12.07
N THR A 443 -0.45 -27.65 -11.36
CA THR A 443 -0.28 -27.80 -9.89
C THR A 443 0.74 -28.88 -9.52
N ASP A 444 1.01 -29.86 -10.40
CA ASP A 444 2.05 -30.87 -10.20
C ASP A 444 3.16 -30.79 -11.27
N PRO A 445 4.38 -30.32 -10.93
CA PRO A 445 5.51 -30.25 -11.87
C PRO A 445 6.05 -31.63 -12.28
N ASN A 446 5.66 -32.73 -11.63
CA ASN A 446 6.07 -34.10 -11.95
C ASN A 446 5.04 -34.87 -12.81
N ALA A 447 3.88 -34.27 -13.14
CA ALA A 447 2.92 -34.90 -14.02
C ALA A 447 3.53 -35.07 -15.44
N SER A 448 3.72 -36.32 -15.86
CA SER A 448 4.47 -36.70 -17.07
C SER A 448 4.00 -35.96 -18.34
N ALA A 449 4.93 -35.25 -18.99
CA ALA A 449 4.65 -34.46 -20.18
C ALA A 449 4.70 -35.29 -21.47
N PHE A 450 3.68 -35.16 -22.31
CA PHE A 450 3.88 -35.13 -23.77
C PHE A 450 4.30 -33.69 -24.13
N ASP A 451 5.57 -33.37 -23.93
CA ASP A 451 6.15 -32.09 -24.33
C ASP A 451 6.50 -32.16 -25.83
N ASP A 452 6.14 -31.15 -26.60
CA ASP A 452 6.54 -31.03 -28.00
C ASP A 452 8.08 -30.99 -28.10
N ILE A 453 8.65 -31.28 -29.27
CA ILE A 453 10.12 -31.36 -29.51
C ILE A 453 10.83 -30.05 -29.09
N VAL A 454 10.10 -28.94 -29.04
CA VAL A 454 10.55 -27.62 -28.56
C VAL A 454 9.94 -27.30 -27.19
N LYS A 455 10.80 -27.17 -26.16
CA LYS A 455 10.39 -26.74 -24.81
C LYS A 455 9.56 -25.46 -24.86
N GLY A 456 8.35 -25.50 -24.28
CA GLY A 456 7.49 -24.32 -24.09
C GLY A 456 6.46 -24.06 -25.19
N LYS A 457 6.41 -24.85 -26.27
CA LYS A 457 5.35 -24.77 -27.29
C LYS A 457 4.19 -25.74 -26.99
N GLY A 458 2.96 -25.32 -27.27
CA GLY A 458 1.78 -26.20 -27.23
C GLY A 458 1.27 -26.59 -25.84
N ARG A 459 1.67 -25.88 -24.77
CA ARG A 459 1.26 -26.18 -23.38
C ARG A 459 -0.06 -25.51 -22.95
N GLY A 460 -0.56 -24.55 -23.72
CA GLY A 460 -1.82 -23.86 -23.42
C GLY A 460 -3.05 -24.61 -23.92
N LEU A 461 -4.18 -24.44 -23.24
CA LEU A 461 -5.47 -24.98 -23.65
C LEU A 461 -6.28 -23.87 -24.34
N ILE A 462 -6.43 -23.96 -25.66
CA ILE A 462 -7.14 -22.95 -26.47
C ILE A 462 -8.46 -23.52 -26.98
N LEU A 463 -9.57 -22.94 -26.53
CA LEU A 463 -10.93 -23.27 -26.97
C LEU A 463 -11.54 -22.11 -27.75
N VAL A 464 -12.22 -22.44 -28.85
CA VAL A 464 -12.99 -21.47 -29.65
C VAL A 464 -14.45 -21.83 -29.57
N LEU A 465 -15.25 -20.88 -29.08
CA LEU A 465 -16.70 -20.96 -28.97
C LEU A 465 -17.31 -20.18 -30.12
N HIS A 466 -17.98 -20.86 -31.05
CA HIS A 466 -18.56 -20.20 -32.21
C HIS A 466 -20.04 -20.53 -32.40
N GLY A 467 -20.82 -19.55 -32.87
CA GLY A 467 -22.26 -19.72 -33.09
C GLY A 467 -23.01 -18.39 -32.99
N PRO A 468 -24.34 -18.40 -33.09
CA PRO A 468 -25.17 -17.20 -33.03
C PRO A 468 -25.08 -16.49 -31.66
N PRO A 469 -25.41 -15.20 -31.58
CA PRO A 469 -25.38 -14.46 -30.32
C PRO A 469 -26.43 -14.99 -29.32
N GLY A 470 -26.12 -14.91 -28.02
CA GLY A 470 -27.11 -15.21 -26.96
C GLY A 470 -27.32 -16.70 -26.61
N VAL A 471 -26.50 -17.61 -27.12
CA VAL A 471 -26.59 -19.07 -26.89
C VAL A 471 -25.71 -19.62 -25.75
N GLY A 472 -25.09 -18.74 -24.93
CA GLY A 472 -24.32 -19.17 -23.76
C GLY A 472 -22.82 -19.42 -23.98
N LYS A 473 -22.22 -18.85 -25.03
CA LYS A 473 -20.77 -18.91 -25.28
C LYS A 473 -19.96 -18.36 -24.10
N THR A 474 -20.14 -17.07 -23.77
CA THR A 474 -19.48 -16.41 -22.63
C THR A 474 -19.74 -17.15 -21.31
N LEU A 475 -20.98 -17.61 -21.10
CA LEU A 475 -21.39 -18.38 -19.91
C LEU A 475 -20.58 -19.68 -19.75
N THR A 476 -20.14 -20.30 -20.84
CA THR A 476 -19.35 -21.52 -20.76
C THR A 476 -17.98 -21.27 -20.14
N ALA A 477 -17.33 -20.16 -20.50
CA ALA A 477 -16.06 -19.76 -19.90
C ALA A 477 -16.24 -19.36 -18.42
N GLU A 478 -17.35 -18.69 -18.09
CA GLU A 478 -17.72 -18.39 -16.69
C GLU A 478 -17.87 -19.67 -15.86
N CYS A 479 -18.62 -20.67 -16.35
CA CYS A 479 -18.78 -21.94 -15.65
C CYS A 479 -17.46 -22.70 -15.49
N VAL A 480 -16.55 -22.61 -16.47
CA VAL A 480 -15.22 -23.21 -16.38
C VAL A 480 -14.37 -22.55 -15.28
N ALA A 481 -14.42 -21.23 -15.17
CA ALA A 481 -13.75 -20.50 -14.09
C ALA A 481 -14.33 -20.85 -12.71
N GLU A 482 -15.66 -20.94 -12.59
CA GLU A 482 -16.33 -21.38 -11.36
C GLU A 482 -15.94 -22.81 -10.95
N PHE A 483 -15.95 -23.73 -11.91
CA PHE A 483 -15.61 -25.13 -11.67
C PHE A 483 -14.16 -25.34 -11.27
N SER A 484 -13.24 -24.64 -11.94
CA SER A 484 -11.79 -24.71 -11.66
C SER A 484 -11.35 -23.84 -10.49
N ARG A 485 -12.27 -23.06 -9.89
CA ARG A 485 -12.00 -22.08 -8.82
C ARG A 485 -10.88 -21.10 -9.16
N ARG A 486 -10.90 -20.60 -10.40
CA ARG A 486 -9.89 -19.69 -10.93
C ARG A 486 -10.49 -18.34 -11.29
N PRO A 487 -9.68 -17.26 -11.31
CA PRO A 487 -10.15 -15.98 -11.80
C PRO A 487 -10.55 -16.08 -13.28
N LEU A 488 -11.60 -15.35 -13.66
CA LEU A 488 -11.97 -15.15 -15.06
C LEU A 488 -11.53 -13.74 -15.48
N TYR A 489 -10.62 -13.67 -16.45
CA TYR A 489 -10.21 -12.40 -17.04
C TYR A 489 -10.89 -12.22 -18.40
N ILE A 490 -11.89 -11.34 -18.47
CA ILE A 490 -12.61 -11.03 -19.70
C ILE A 490 -11.97 -9.82 -20.40
N VAL A 491 -11.56 -10.01 -21.64
CA VAL A 491 -11.00 -8.98 -22.52
C VAL A 491 -11.85 -8.92 -23.78
N SER A 492 -12.33 -7.73 -24.13
CA SER A 492 -13.08 -7.48 -25.36
C SER A 492 -12.16 -6.91 -26.45
N SER A 493 -12.63 -6.95 -27.70
CA SER A 493 -11.92 -6.30 -28.81
C SER A 493 -11.68 -4.80 -28.61
N GLY A 494 -12.60 -4.11 -27.92
CA GLY A 494 -12.44 -2.70 -27.57
C GLY A 494 -11.33 -2.42 -26.56
N ASP A 495 -11.05 -3.36 -25.65
CA ASP A 495 -9.98 -3.19 -24.66
C ASP A 495 -8.60 -3.25 -25.31
N LEU A 496 -8.43 -4.17 -26.28
CA LEU A 496 -7.17 -4.45 -26.96
C LEU A 496 -6.74 -3.33 -27.91
N GLY A 497 -7.70 -2.58 -28.45
CA GLY A 497 -7.43 -1.52 -29.43
C GLY A 497 -7.30 -2.04 -30.86
N THR A 498 -7.26 -1.11 -31.81
CA THR A 498 -7.24 -1.38 -33.26
C THR A 498 -5.86 -1.18 -33.89
N GLU A 499 -4.88 -0.72 -33.11
CA GLU A 499 -3.51 -0.48 -33.57
C GLU A 499 -2.58 -1.59 -33.10
N ALA A 500 -1.68 -2.03 -33.99
CA ALA A 500 -0.79 -3.16 -33.76
C ALA A 500 0.08 -3.03 -32.49
N GLU A 501 0.65 -1.85 -32.25
CA GLU A 501 1.49 -1.59 -31.08
C GLU A 501 0.67 -1.65 -29.78
N THR A 502 -0.50 -1.00 -29.76
CA THR A 502 -1.39 -1.04 -28.58
C THR A 502 -1.94 -2.44 -28.29
N LEU A 503 -2.20 -3.22 -29.34
CA LEU A 503 -2.64 -4.61 -29.23
C LEU A 503 -1.54 -5.47 -28.60
N ASP A 504 -0.30 -5.39 -29.10
CA ASP A 504 0.82 -6.21 -28.61
C ASP A 504 1.06 -5.95 -27.12
N ASP A 505 1.07 -4.67 -26.71
CA ASP A 505 1.24 -4.26 -25.32
C ASP A 505 0.11 -4.76 -24.41
N LYS A 506 -1.15 -4.54 -24.80
CA LYS A 506 -2.30 -4.87 -23.95
C LYS A 506 -2.57 -6.36 -23.92
N LEU A 507 -2.43 -7.05 -25.05
CA LEU A 507 -2.57 -8.50 -25.12
C LEU A 507 -1.44 -9.19 -24.36
N GLY A 508 -0.20 -8.72 -24.51
CA GLY A 508 0.94 -9.20 -23.75
C GLY A 508 0.73 -9.07 -22.24
N LYS A 509 0.30 -7.89 -21.77
CA LYS A 509 -0.07 -7.67 -20.36
C LYS A 509 -1.21 -8.58 -19.91
N ALA A 510 -2.25 -8.75 -20.73
CA ALA A 510 -3.39 -9.59 -20.37
C ALA A 510 -3.01 -11.08 -20.21
N LEU A 511 -2.20 -11.59 -21.13
CA LEU A 511 -1.70 -12.97 -21.08
C LEU A 511 -0.72 -13.19 -19.92
N ASP A 512 0.15 -12.21 -19.65
CA ASP A 512 1.07 -12.25 -18.51
C ASP A 512 0.33 -12.28 -17.17
N LEU A 513 -0.65 -11.41 -16.97
CA LEU A 513 -1.51 -11.41 -15.77
C LEU A 513 -2.30 -12.72 -15.66
N ALA A 514 -2.87 -13.20 -16.76
CA ALA A 514 -3.62 -14.46 -16.76
C ALA A 514 -2.73 -15.67 -16.42
N SER A 515 -1.50 -15.70 -16.93
CA SER A 515 -0.51 -16.73 -16.59
C SER A 515 -0.09 -16.65 -15.12
N THR A 516 0.23 -15.45 -14.64
CA THR A 516 0.70 -15.19 -13.27
C THR A 516 -0.31 -15.65 -12.23
N TRP A 517 -1.60 -15.42 -12.47
CA TRP A 517 -2.68 -15.79 -11.55
C TRP A 517 -3.39 -17.09 -11.91
N LYS A 518 -2.84 -17.85 -12.86
CA LYS A 518 -3.44 -19.09 -13.39
C LYS A 518 -4.92 -18.90 -13.80
N ALA A 519 -5.28 -17.70 -14.26
CA ALA A 519 -6.63 -17.29 -14.60
C ALA A 519 -7.09 -17.88 -15.94
N VAL A 520 -8.40 -18.07 -16.07
CA VAL A 520 -9.04 -18.36 -17.35
C VAL A 520 -9.16 -17.04 -18.11
N LEU A 521 -8.50 -16.93 -19.26
CA LEU A 521 -8.59 -15.77 -20.13
C LEU A 521 -9.74 -15.98 -21.12
N LEU A 522 -10.65 -15.02 -21.21
CA LEU A 522 -11.71 -14.97 -22.20
C LEU A 522 -11.52 -13.76 -23.10
N ILE A 523 -11.32 -14.01 -24.40
CA ILE A 523 -11.33 -12.96 -25.42
C ILE A 523 -12.72 -12.98 -26.08
N ASP A 524 -13.57 -12.06 -25.67
CA ASP A 524 -14.95 -11.97 -26.15
C ASP A 524 -15.03 -11.15 -27.44
N GLU A 525 -15.86 -11.61 -28.38
CA GLU A 525 -16.04 -11.00 -29.71
C GLU A 525 -14.73 -10.85 -30.49
N ALA A 526 -13.95 -11.94 -30.56
CA ALA A 526 -12.66 -11.99 -31.22
C ALA A 526 -12.73 -11.96 -32.77
N ASP A 527 -13.89 -11.64 -33.34
CA ASP A 527 -14.18 -11.68 -34.79
C ASP A 527 -13.14 -10.88 -35.61
N VAL A 528 -12.73 -9.71 -35.12
CA VAL A 528 -11.77 -8.82 -35.80
C VAL A 528 -10.40 -9.48 -35.94
N PHE A 529 -9.95 -10.21 -34.91
CA PHE A 529 -8.62 -10.80 -34.80
C PHE A 529 -8.52 -12.20 -35.41
N LEU A 530 -9.65 -12.87 -35.62
CA LEU A 530 -9.71 -14.24 -36.14
C LEU A 530 -10.03 -14.31 -37.64
N GLU A 531 -10.31 -13.17 -38.28
CA GLU A 531 -10.68 -13.15 -39.70
C GLU A 531 -9.48 -13.36 -40.64
N ARG A 532 -9.78 -13.86 -41.85
CA ARG A 532 -8.81 -14.08 -42.92
C ARG A 532 -8.05 -12.83 -43.26
N ARG A 533 -6.74 -12.99 -43.40
CA ARG A 533 -5.87 -11.96 -43.95
C ARG A 533 -6.29 -11.61 -45.38
N SER A 534 -6.27 -10.31 -45.71
CA SER A 534 -6.63 -9.80 -47.04
C SER A 534 -5.49 -8.96 -47.63
N LEU A 535 -5.31 -8.99 -48.96
CA LEU A 535 -4.23 -8.25 -49.62
C LEU A 535 -4.38 -6.72 -49.49
N HIS A 536 -5.58 -6.24 -49.19
CA HIS A 536 -5.93 -4.81 -49.16
C HIS A 536 -5.95 -4.23 -47.74
N ASP A 537 -5.78 -5.04 -46.71
CA ASP A 537 -5.86 -4.62 -45.31
C ASP A 537 -4.59 -4.99 -44.52
N MET A 538 -3.54 -4.19 -44.72
CA MET A 538 -2.26 -4.39 -44.02
C MET A 538 -2.37 -4.22 -42.51
N GLN A 539 -3.23 -3.31 -42.04
CA GLN A 539 -3.41 -3.05 -40.60
C GLN A 539 -3.98 -4.28 -39.92
N ARG A 540 -5.06 -4.84 -40.46
CA ARG A 540 -5.66 -6.06 -39.92
C ARG A 540 -4.73 -7.26 -39.99
N ASN A 541 -4.02 -7.43 -41.10
CA ASN A 541 -3.07 -8.52 -41.24
C ASN A 541 -1.98 -8.47 -40.16
N SER A 542 -1.56 -7.27 -39.77
CA SER A 542 -0.65 -7.07 -38.65
C SER A 542 -1.26 -7.54 -37.33
N LEU A 543 -2.51 -7.16 -37.03
CA LEU A 543 -3.23 -7.60 -35.83
C LEU A 543 -3.34 -9.13 -35.75
N VAL A 544 -3.79 -9.78 -36.84
CA VAL A 544 -3.92 -11.24 -36.94
C VAL A 544 -2.56 -11.93 -36.72
N SER A 545 -1.48 -11.36 -37.29
CA SER A 545 -0.13 -11.92 -37.16
C SER A 545 0.42 -11.82 -35.74
N ILE A 546 0.19 -10.69 -35.06
CA ILE A 546 0.53 -10.52 -33.64
C ILE A 546 -0.22 -11.55 -32.81
N PHE A 547 -1.53 -11.66 -33.02
CA PHE A 547 -2.38 -12.59 -32.27
C PHE A 547 -1.91 -14.06 -32.43
N LEU A 548 -1.63 -14.52 -33.65
CA LEU A 548 -1.11 -15.87 -33.91
C LEU A 548 0.24 -16.14 -33.21
N ARG A 549 1.13 -15.15 -33.20
CA ARG A 549 2.44 -15.23 -32.52
C ARG A 549 2.25 -15.37 -31.03
N THR A 550 1.39 -14.56 -30.42
CA THR A 550 1.22 -14.53 -28.96
C THR A 550 0.50 -15.78 -28.44
N LEU A 551 -0.43 -16.35 -29.21
CA LEU A 551 -1.09 -17.61 -28.86
C LEU A 551 -0.16 -18.83 -28.87
N GLU A 552 0.91 -18.81 -29.66
CA GLU A 552 1.83 -19.94 -29.80
C GLU A 552 2.62 -20.25 -28.52
N TYR A 553 2.86 -19.23 -27.69
CA TYR A 553 3.64 -19.32 -26.46
C TYR A 553 2.79 -19.23 -25.19
N TYR A 554 1.47 -19.09 -25.32
CA TYR A 554 0.60 -19.02 -24.15
C TYR A 554 0.42 -20.41 -23.52
N SER A 555 0.66 -20.50 -22.21
CA SER A 555 0.63 -21.74 -21.42
C SER A 555 -0.62 -21.89 -20.54
N GLY A 556 -1.54 -20.93 -20.57
CA GLY A 556 -2.77 -20.93 -19.75
C GLY A 556 -4.01 -21.47 -20.47
N ILE A 557 -5.18 -21.21 -19.88
CA ILE A 557 -6.49 -21.57 -20.44
C ILE A 557 -7.07 -20.35 -21.14
N LEU A 558 -7.28 -20.44 -22.45
CA LEU A 558 -7.83 -19.37 -23.27
C LEU A 558 -9.15 -19.81 -23.92
N PHE A 559 -10.19 -19.03 -23.70
CA PHE A 559 -11.44 -19.08 -24.44
C PHE A 559 -11.52 -17.90 -25.41
N MET A 560 -11.96 -18.16 -26.63
CA MET A 560 -12.29 -17.12 -27.60
C MET A 560 -13.73 -17.30 -28.07
N THR A 561 -14.51 -16.23 -28.11
CA THR A 561 -15.85 -16.26 -28.70
C THR A 561 -15.85 -15.60 -30.07
N THR A 562 -16.58 -16.19 -31.01
CA THR A 562 -16.76 -15.61 -32.35
C THR A 562 -18.17 -15.88 -32.87
N ASN A 563 -18.73 -14.91 -33.59
CA ASN A 563 -19.98 -15.10 -34.33
C ASN A 563 -19.71 -15.42 -35.81
N ARG A 564 -18.47 -15.25 -36.30
CA ARG A 564 -18.10 -15.27 -37.73
C ARG A 564 -17.12 -16.40 -38.08
N VAL A 565 -17.50 -17.65 -37.84
CA VAL A 565 -16.59 -18.79 -38.11
C VAL A 565 -16.26 -19.02 -39.59
N ARG A 566 -17.07 -18.48 -40.54
CA ARG A 566 -16.85 -18.69 -41.98
C ARG A 566 -15.68 -17.89 -42.53
N THR A 567 -15.36 -16.76 -41.91
CA THR A 567 -14.32 -15.85 -42.35
C THR A 567 -12.99 -16.10 -41.63
N PHE A 568 -12.83 -17.27 -41.02
CA PHE A 568 -11.69 -17.62 -40.17
C PHE A 568 -10.38 -17.81 -40.94
N ASP A 569 -9.26 -17.28 -40.43
CA ASP A 569 -7.93 -17.56 -40.98
C ASP A 569 -7.53 -19.02 -40.70
N ASP A 570 -7.10 -19.73 -41.75
CA ASP A 570 -6.77 -21.15 -41.67
C ASP A 570 -5.57 -21.41 -40.74
N ALA A 571 -4.71 -20.41 -40.48
CA ALA A 571 -3.56 -20.53 -39.58
C ALA A 571 -3.94 -20.73 -38.10
N PHE A 572 -5.17 -20.41 -37.70
CA PHE A 572 -5.65 -20.68 -36.34
C PHE A 572 -6.04 -22.15 -36.12
N LYS A 573 -6.38 -22.90 -37.19
CA LYS A 573 -6.80 -24.30 -37.07
C LYS A 573 -5.75 -25.19 -36.43
N SER A 574 -4.46 -24.87 -36.60
CA SER A 574 -3.36 -25.62 -35.99
C SER A 574 -3.08 -25.25 -34.53
N ARG A 575 -3.69 -24.18 -34.00
CA ARG A 575 -3.49 -23.67 -32.63
C ARG A 575 -4.69 -23.91 -31.72
N ILE A 576 -5.85 -24.24 -32.28
CA ILE A 576 -7.09 -24.48 -31.53
C ILE A 576 -7.17 -25.96 -31.17
N HIS A 577 -7.37 -26.24 -29.89
CA HIS A 577 -7.50 -27.60 -29.39
C HIS A 577 -8.94 -28.10 -29.56
N VAL A 578 -9.91 -27.27 -29.20
CA VAL A 578 -11.33 -27.61 -29.27
C VAL A 578 -12.14 -26.46 -29.87
N PRO A 579 -12.68 -26.65 -31.10
CA PRO A 579 -13.74 -25.80 -31.62
C PRO A 579 -15.10 -26.31 -31.12
N LEU A 580 -15.78 -25.53 -30.29
CA LEU A 580 -17.14 -25.81 -29.82
C LEU A 580 -18.15 -25.01 -30.64
N LYS A 581 -18.97 -25.74 -31.39
CA LYS A 581 -20.08 -25.18 -32.17
C LYS A 581 -21.33 -25.08 -31.31
N TYR A 582 -21.90 -23.88 -31.28
CA TYR A 582 -23.22 -23.60 -30.74
C TYR A 582 -24.18 -23.42 -31.89
N ASP A 583 -25.22 -24.22 -31.88
CA ASP A 583 -26.38 -24.09 -32.76
C ASP A 583 -27.49 -23.30 -32.07
N ASP A 584 -28.52 -22.92 -32.82
CA ASP A 584 -29.72 -22.32 -32.24
C ASP A 584 -30.35 -23.27 -31.22
N LEU A 585 -30.89 -22.70 -30.14
CA LEU A 585 -31.47 -23.47 -29.04
C LEU A 585 -32.74 -24.21 -29.54
N PRO A 586 -32.76 -25.56 -29.56
CA PRO A 586 -33.99 -26.31 -29.87
C PRO A 586 -35.04 -26.11 -28.77
N LYS A 587 -36.31 -26.46 -29.06
CA LYS A 587 -37.44 -26.27 -28.12
C LYS A 587 -37.14 -26.87 -26.73
N GLU A 588 -36.61 -28.08 -26.69
CA GLU A 588 -36.21 -28.76 -25.44
C GLU A 588 -35.16 -27.99 -24.64
N SER A 589 -34.17 -27.42 -25.33
CA SER A 589 -33.13 -26.58 -24.71
C SER A 589 -33.70 -25.27 -24.20
N ARG A 590 -34.59 -24.61 -24.96
CA ARG A 590 -35.25 -23.38 -24.51
C ARG A 590 -36.13 -23.63 -23.29
N LEU A 591 -36.82 -24.78 -23.23
CA LEU A 591 -37.61 -25.19 -22.08
C LEU A 591 -36.75 -25.29 -20.82
N LYS A 592 -35.58 -25.93 -20.90
CA LYS A 592 -34.60 -25.96 -19.79
C LYS A 592 -34.11 -24.56 -19.40
N VAL A 593 -33.82 -23.69 -20.37
CA VAL A 593 -33.41 -22.30 -20.12
C VAL A 593 -34.52 -21.53 -19.38
N TRP A 594 -35.77 -21.68 -19.80
CA TRP A 594 -36.94 -21.10 -19.12
C TRP A 594 -37.06 -21.61 -17.68
N GLN A 595 -36.97 -22.92 -17.46
CA GLN A 595 -37.01 -23.52 -16.12
C GLN A 595 -35.91 -22.93 -15.22
N ASN A 596 -34.67 -22.84 -15.73
CA ASN A 596 -33.55 -22.29 -14.97
C ASN A 596 -33.78 -20.81 -14.58
N PHE A 597 -34.28 -19.98 -15.50
CA PHE A 597 -34.56 -18.58 -15.18
C PHE A 597 -35.78 -18.41 -14.27
N LEU A 598 -36.85 -19.18 -14.45
CA LEU A 598 -38.05 -19.08 -13.62
C LEU A 598 -37.81 -19.63 -12.20
N ALA A 599 -36.99 -20.67 -12.05
CA ALA A 599 -36.57 -21.18 -10.74
C ALA A 599 -35.77 -20.14 -9.93
N SER A 600 -35.11 -19.21 -10.61
CA SER A 600 -34.37 -18.11 -9.97
C SER A 600 -35.24 -16.92 -9.53
N VAL A 601 -36.55 -16.94 -9.80
CA VAL A 601 -37.48 -15.85 -9.44
C VAL A 601 -37.97 -16.04 -8.00
N GLU A 602 -37.57 -15.13 -7.12
CA GLU A 602 -38.06 -15.07 -5.74
C GLU A 602 -39.59 -14.85 -5.68
N GLY A 603 -40.29 -15.68 -4.89
CA GLY A 603 -41.75 -15.61 -4.72
C GLY A 603 -42.55 -16.57 -5.59
N GLY A 604 -41.87 -17.33 -6.47
CA GLY A 604 -42.48 -18.32 -7.35
C GLY A 604 -43.23 -17.70 -8.53
N VAL A 605 -43.49 -18.53 -9.56
CA VAL A 605 -44.21 -18.14 -10.78
C VAL A 605 -45.46 -19.00 -10.88
N ASP A 606 -46.58 -18.37 -11.21
CA ASP A 606 -47.85 -19.08 -11.45
C ASP A 606 -47.89 -19.51 -12.92
N ILE A 607 -47.29 -20.67 -13.19
CA ILE A 607 -47.20 -21.26 -14.52
C ILE A 607 -47.32 -22.79 -14.44
N ASP A 608 -48.13 -23.36 -15.33
CA ASP A 608 -48.29 -24.78 -15.54
C ASP A 608 -47.28 -25.30 -16.59
N GLU A 609 -47.11 -26.63 -16.68
CA GLU A 609 -46.23 -27.25 -17.69
C GLU A 609 -46.66 -26.86 -19.12
N ASP A 610 -47.96 -26.74 -19.38
CA ASP A 610 -48.52 -26.32 -20.67
C ASP A 610 -48.22 -24.85 -21.00
N GLY A 611 -48.19 -23.96 -20.01
CA GLY A 611 -47.76 -22.57 -20.18
C GLY A 611 -46.27 -22.46 -20.47
N LEU A 612 -45.46 -23.29 -19.80
CA LEU A 612 -44.02 -23.34 -20.04
C LEU A 612 -43.69 -23.86 -21.44
N ASP A 613 -44.42 -24.87 -21.92
CA ASP A 613 -44.24 -25.41 -23.27
C ASP A 613 -44.62 -24.38 -24.34
N ARG A 614 -45.71 -23.61 -24.12
CA ARG A 614 -46.12 -22.48 -24.97
C ARG A 614 -45.03 -21.40 -25.05
N LEU A 615 -44.42 -21.01 -23.93
CA LEU A 615 -43.31 -20.04 -23.92
C LEU A 615 -42.07 -20.57 -24.68
N ALA A 616 -41.83 -21.88 -24.63
CA ALA A 616 -40.71 -22.52 -25.32
C ALA A 616 -40.91 -22.63 -26.84
N GLU A 617 -42.14 -22.55 -27.36
CA GLU A 617 -42.40 -22.50 -28.81
C GLU A 617 -41.75 -21.30 -29.47
N GLY A 618 -41.62 -20.21 -28.71
CA GLY A 618 -40.95 -19.02 -29.19
C GLY A 618 -39.48 -19.24 -29.52
N LYS A 619 -39.08 -18.86 -30.74
CA LYS A 619 -37.69 -18.92 -31.23
C LYS A 619 -36.83 -17.82 -30.62
N LEU A 620 -36.71 -17.81 -29.29
CA LEU A 620 -35.90 -16.86 -28.54
C LEU A 620 -34.58 -17.49 -28.12
N ASN A 621 -33.50 -16.70 -28.15
CA ASN A 621 -32.21 -17.08 -27.58
C ASN A 621 -32.18 -16.88 -26.06
N GLY A 622 -31.17 -17.42 -25.38
CA GLY A 622 -31.09 -17.37 -23.91
C GLY A 622 -31.01 -15.95 -23.33
N ARG A 623 -30.37 -15.01 -24.05
CA ARG A 623 -30.30 -13.59 -23.66
C ARG A 623 -31.68 -12.92 -23.77
N GLN A 624 -32.42 -13.20 -24.83
CA GLN A 624 -33.79 -12.72 -25.02
C GLN A 624 -34.72 -13.28 -23.93
N ILE A 625 -34.65 -14.59 -23.64
CA ILE A 625 -35.44 -15.21 -22.55
C ILE A 625 -35.16 -14.52 -21.20
N LYS A 626 -33.89 -14.29 -20.85
CA LYS A 626 -33.51 -13.57 -19.62
C LYS A 626 -34.12 -12.17 -19.56
N ASN A 627 -34.08 -11.43 -20.68
CA ASN A 627 -34.66 -10.10 -20.77
C ASN A 627 -36.18 -10.14 -20.62
N VAL A 628 -36.86 -11.11 -21.23
CA VAL A 628 -38.31 -11.31 -21.09
C VAL A 628 -38.68 -11.55 -19.63
N VAL A 629 -38.02 -12.49 -18.95
CA VAL A 629 -38.27 -12.78 -17.52
C VAL A 629 -38.06 -11.54 -16.66
N ARG A 630 -36.98 -10.78 -16.90
CA ARG A 630 -36.69 -9.54 -16.15
C ARG A 630 -37.75 -8.46 -16.37
N THR A 631 -38.18 -8.27 -17.61
CA THR A 631 -39.21 -7.27 -17.96
C THR A 631 -40.57 -7.66 -17.40
N ALA A 632 -40.95 -8.93 -17.51
CA ALA A 632 -42.19 -9.45 -16.95
C ALA A 632 -42.20 -9.35 -15.42
N ARG A 633 -41.07 -9.61 -14.75
CA ARG A 633 -40.94 -9.39 -13.29
C ARG A 633 -41.13 -7.93 -12.90
N SER A 634 -40.57 -6.99 -13.66
CA SER A 634 -40.77 -5.56 -13.43
C SER A 634 -42.23 -5.15 -13.63
N LEU A 635 -42.91 -5.73 -14.63
CA LEU A 635 -44.34 -5.52 -14.89
C LEU A 635 -45.21 -6.07 -13.74
N ALA A 636 -44.90 -7.26 -13.25
CA ALA A 636 -45.57 -7.91 -12.12
C ALA A 636 -45.43 -7.07 -10.84
N ALA A 637 -44.20 -6.60 -10.54
CA ALA A 637 -43.90 -5.76 -9.39
C ALA A 637 -44.66 -4.42 -9.45
N HIS A 638 -44.73 -3.79 -10.63
CA HIS A 638 -45.50 -2.55 -10.83
C HIS A 638 -47.01 -2.78 -10.62
N LYS A 639 -47.54 -3.91 -11.11
CA LYS A 639 -48.95 -4.31 -10.91
C LYS A 639 -49.24 -4.86 -9.51
N LYS A 640 -48.22 -5.01 -8.65
CA LYS A 640 -48.30 -5.63 -7.30
C LYS A 640 -48.96 -7.02 -7.32
N ARG A 641 -48.68 -7.81 -8.35
CA ARG A 641 -49.18 -9.18 -8.49
C ARG A 641 -48.01 -10.15 -8.68
N ARG A 642 -48.27 -11.44 -8.47
CA ARG A 642 -47.31 -12.50 -8.80
C ARG A 642 -47.11 -12.55 -10.32
N LEU A 643 -45.95 -13.05 -10.73
CA LEU A 643 -45.64 -13.30 -12.12
C LEU A 643 -46.52 -14.45 -12.61
N ASP A 644 -47.32 -14.20 -13.64
CA ASP A 644 -48.22 -15.17 -14.27
C ASP A 644 -47.78 -15.46 -15.72
N CYS A 645 -48.30 -16.53 -16.29
CA CYS A 645 -48.04 -16.91 -17.69
C CYS A 645 -48.48 -15.83 -18.69
N GLU A 646 -49.57 -15.09 -18.40
CA GLU A 646 -50.09 -14.03 -19.30
C GLU A 646 -49.11 -12.87 -19.45
N GLN A 647 -48.49 -12.41 -18.36
CA GLN A 647 -47.49 -11.34 -18.40
C GLN A 647 -46.22 -11.79 -19.12
N LEU A 648 -45.81 -13.04 -18.96
CA LEU A 648 -44.68 -13.61 -19.70
C LEU A 648 -44.99 -13.65 -21.19
N GLN A 649 -46.15 -14.18 -21.58
CA GLN A 649 -46.58 -14.26 -22.97
C GLN A 649 -46.70 -12.86 -23.60
N GLN A 650 -47.26 -11.90 -22.89
CA GLN A 650 -47.35 -10.51 -23.35
C GLN A 650 -45.98 -9.94 -23.73
N VAL A 651 -44.96 -10.18 -22.91
CA VAL A 651 -43.60 -9.69 -23.18
C VAL A 651 -42.92 -10.50 -24.29
N VAL A 652 -43.17 -11.81 -24.37
CA VAL A 652 -42.72 -12.66 -25.48
C VAL A 652 -43.26 -12.15 -26.82
N ASP A 653 -44.56 -11.86 -26.90
CA ASP A 653 -45.23 -11.42 -28.12
C ASP A 653 -44.67 -10.07 -28.61
N ILE A 654 -44.41 -9.14 -27.68
CA ILE A 654 -43.76 -7.85 -27.98
C ILE A 654 -42.34 -8.09 -28.55
N GLN A 655 -41.56 -8.96 -27.91
CA GLN A 655 -40.20 -9.26 -28.36
C GLN A 655 -40.17 -9.94 -29.73
N MET A 656 -41.12 -10.85 -30.00
CA MET A 656 -41.23 -11.50 -31.31
C MET A 656 -41.69 -10.56 -32.40
N THR A 657 -42.59 -9.63 -32.10
CA THR A 657 -43.04 -8.62 -33.07
C THR A 657 -41.85 -7.78 -33.52
N PHE A 658 -41.01 -7.34 -32.57
CA PHE A 658 -39.78 -6.62 -32.87
C PHE A 658 -38.80 -7.44 -33.71
N GLU A 659 -38.58 -8.72 -33.39
CA GLU A 659 -37.67 -9.57 -34.15
C GLU A 659 -38.15 -9.75 -35.60
N ARG A 660 -39.46 -9.93 -35.81
CA ARG A 660 -40.04 -10.07 -37.14
C ARG A 660 -39.84 -8.80 -37.97
N GLU A 661 -40.01 -7.61 -37.38
CA GLU A 661 -39.74 -6.34 -38.07
C GLU A 661 -38.26 -6.20 -38.45
N LEU A 662 -37.35 -6.71 -37.63
CA LEU A 662 -35.90 -6.68 -37.87
C LEU A 662 -35.47 -7.63 -39.01
N ASP A 663 -36.06 -8.82 -39.04
CA ASP A 663 -35.87 -9.81 -40.10
C ASP A 663 -36.46 -9.32 -41.44
N GLU A 664 -37.60 -8.62 -41.41
CA GLU A 664 -38.21 -8.02 -42.60
C GLU A 664 -37.33 -6.93 -43.21
N VAL A 665 -36.65 -6.11 -42.39
CA VAL A 665 -35.72 -5.06 -42.87
C VAL A 665 -34.41 -5.63 -43.43
N THR A 666 -33.93 -6.76 -42.91
CA THR A 666 -32.71 -7.41 -43.42
C THR A 666 -32.94 -8.19 -44.71
N GLY A 667 -34.16 -8.71 -44.93
CA GLY A 667 -34.56 -9.36 -46.18
C GLY A 667 -34.56 -8.46 -47.42
N ASP A 668 -34.75 -7.14 -47.24
CA ASP A 668 -34.75 -6.17 -48.35
C ASP A 668 -33.34 -5.69 -48.77
N ILE A 669 -32.29 -6.03 -47.99
CA ILE A 669 -30.91 -5.54 -48.25
C ILE A 669 -30.09 -6.56 -49.08
N ASP A 670 -30.48 -7.83 -49.12
CA ASP A 670 -29.73 -8.90 -49.83
C ASP A 670 -30.10 -9.05 -51.33
N VAL A 671 -30.88 -8.13 -51.91
CA VAL A 671 -31.15 -8.07 -53.36
C VAL A 671 -30.36 -6.95 -54.03
N VAL A 672 -29.04 -7.03 -53.98
CA VAL A 672 -28.18 -6.40 -54.99
C VAL A 672 -27.15 -7.45 -55.43
N GLU A 673 -27.54 -8.27 -56.40
CA GLU A 673 -26.60 -9.06 -57.21
C GLU A 673 -25.51 -8.14 -57.76
N ARG A 674 -24.25 -8.48 -57.48
CA ARG A 674 -23.10 -8.23 -58.35
C ARG A 674 -22.10 -9.35 -58.30
#